data_AF-A0A3D8Q3L1-F1
#
_entry.id   AF-A0A3D8Q3L1-F1
#
_cell.length_a   1.000
_cell.length_b   1.000
_cell.length_c   1.000
_cell.angle_alpha   90.00
_cell.angle_beta   90.00
_cell.angle_gamma   90.00
#
_symmetry.space_group_name_H-M   'P 1'
#
loop_
_entity.id
_entity.type
_entity.pdbx_description
1 polymer ?
#
loop_
_entity_poly.entity_id
_entity_poly.type
_entity_poly.pdbx_seq_one_letter_code
_entity_poly.pdbx_strand_id
1 'polypeptide(L)'
;MATALAQSNILVAKSTAFISGCSLQALLQAAESEKEKCDLNNGRTSSKALLAIVNFAQRVDQFAQALDVYTQVTLNYAQIYDKISQTFILISENLERFERFRDIFASSRPMQESIMKLYNDIVTFTTRAARFYSSNRFFNLISCFWKDYDSRFGDVIADFQRHRKLVQDQAFIAYLEVDLEREKTTKDEILLGKLLKLRRWLSPPNHEPTYMTLEHESLRQQWCENTCSWLLPTLIDWKQSASSSVLWVQSPPGYGKSVLTAAVIEKMAELNRLSSESLQLAFYYCKSNDNGRRYNVEVAKSLLTQILNANLNNQTIIRSLMDICDSSTQPRAIQDSEQALWAILKQIIQLVSQKQVMLVVDGVDELFPDKQVDFVHNILSVLNYDYRLPVPVKLFLTSRSEPVLKVFDSHPSITLCILSSIQTISDIEIYTRNAVETSSTLRALDVGLRKDIISRLVNKSEGMFLWAKLMIHELEKQKSSSDIQRMLNRLPSGMKEAFSIIIGQMEEGCNGDIIFQYLTATFRPLTLPELTELLEMESEDRDYNPQQKLLIPVEEYVQQACRGLVTCNDGLVQFVHQSLKEYLCESRKLYYENSHSRMAAMTLTYGSFYRLNSQATSEATLNDRFRGFKQTYPFLEYSILNWCKHAKTSQVQGGLAMATVVVDALLRADHLTWMESRCFEECLSPNEVIACQLEVLQMRREFRGVSDQETIKTTLELGKLLQHHGRVKASQELFIRLLAEVKENSLSDNLQLATMKAIARSFERQNDWKQAEAQYRVCLDYSKQMEGSGNIEAVTLRNGLGWALKGQGKVKEAKEVYEQTYLKARESCALRDRDTLLAATELSYIYETEGSEEQAYQILKHELNATSCASGAPSNLQTKASLSLLEFFERRGRWDEAEALARNIFLRTQHSEVPCVDVAIKLTTFLEKKGNFQDAEDILLSVCSSLKAANLVRHRELLRVSLALADLYQRNNQCPKAEKVYDMSRTVLGHLGPETVLMIDCKLAECLEISQQLPEAQVLYETALKTSQETFGVGSRNSIDASNKLARFYQRTGKVEQALAVYNHVYDSCVETLGQDHRYTLDILTSIAEFYKSTGNREAASQSHMELLRMLTKTRGLQYHKALELMEDI
;
A
#
# COMPACT_ATOMS: atom_id res chain seq x y z
N MET A 1 -24.01 44.23 -1.71
CA MET A 1 -22.70 43.60 -1.44
C MET A 1 -21.86 43.46 -2.71
N ALA A 2 -22.37 42.83 -3.78
CA ALA A 2 -21.71 42.81 -5.09
C ALA A 2 -21.39 44.21 -5.67
N THR A 3 -22.26 45.20 -5.42
CA THR A 3 -22.04 46.61 -5.78
C THR A 3 -20.93 47.31 -4.97
N ALA A 4 -20.71 46.90 -3.72
CA ALA A 4 -19.63 47.43 -2.88
C ALA A 4 -18.27 46.77 -3.22
N LEU A 5 -18.29 45.49 -3.61
CA LEU A 5 -17.14 44.74 -4.16
C LEU A 5 -16.75 45.25 -5.56
N ALA A 6 -17.72 45.60 -6.40
CA ALA A 6 -17.48 46.23 -7.69
C ALA A 6 -16.87 47.64 -7.52
N GLN A 7 -17.37 48.43 -6.55
CA GLN A 7 -16.79 49.74 -6.25
C GLN A 7 -15.40 49.66 -5.62
N SER A 8 -15.10 48.67 -4.77
CA SER A 8 -13.75 48.46 -4.25
C SER A 8 -12.79 47.97 -5.33
N ASN A 9 -13.22 47.06 -6.21
CA ASN A 9 -12.39 46.57 -7.32
C ASN A 9 -12.14 47.65 -8.38
N ILE A 10 -13.09 48.58 -8.61
CA ILE A 10 -12.88 49.75 -9.47
C ILE A 10 -11.93 50.75 -8.80
N LEU A 11 -11.98 50.91 -7.47
CA LEU A 11 -11.04 51.77 -6.74
C LEU A 11 -9.63 51.18 -6.78
N VAL A 12 -9.50 49.87 -6.54
CA VAL A 12 -8.23 49.11 -6.58
C VAL A 12 -7.65 49.10 -8.00
N ALA A 13 -8.46 48.86 -9.03
CA ALA A 13 -8.06 48.92 -10.43
C ALA A 13 -7.66 50.33 -10.87
N LYS A 14 -8.33 51.38 -10.36
CA LYS A 14 -7.93 52.77 -10.60
C LYS A 14 -6.62 53.13 -9.88
N SER A 15 -6.36 52.60 -8.69
CA SER A 15 -5.10 52.82 -7.97
C SER A 15 -3.94 52.01 -8.57
N THR A 16 -4.15 50.77 -9.01
CA THR A 16 -3.11 49.97 -9.69
C THR A 16 -2.82 50.49 -11.09
N ALA A 17 -3.81 51.01 -11.83
CA ALA A 17 -3.60 51.70 -13.11
C ALA A 17 -2.86 53.05 -12.96
N PHE A 18 -3.03 53.74 -11.83
CA PHE A 18 -2.33 54.99 -11.55
C PHE A 18 -0.86 54.77 -11.15
N ILE A 19 -0.54 53.62 -10.53
CA ILE A 19 0.81 53.25 -10.10
C ILE A 19 1.58 52.52 -11.23
N SER A 20 0.91 51.76 -12.11
CA SER A 20 1.54 51.09 -13.25
C SER A 20 1.87 52.01 -14.44
N GLY A 21 1.28 53.20 -14.49
CA GLY A 21 1.45 54.17 -15.59
C GLY A 21 2.74 55.01 -15.53
N CYS A 22 3.51 54.94 -14.45
CA CYS A 22 4.83 55.56 -14.37
C CYS A 22 5.79 54.56 -13.74
N SER A 23 6.64 53.94 -14.57
CA SER A 23 7.66 53.01 -14.10
C SER A 23 8.53 53.70 -13.04
N LEU A 24 8.35 53.30 -11.78
CA LEU A 24 9.22 53.64 -10.65
C LEU A 24 10.70 53.41 -11.02
N GLN A 25 10.93 52.41 -11.87
CA GLN A 25 12.21 52.06 -12.48
C GLN A 25 12.79 53.16 -13.40
N ALA A 26 11.95 53.88 -14.17
CA ALA A 26 12.41 55.02 -14.98
C ALA A 26 12.67 56.26 -14.12
N LEU A 27 11.93 56.46 -13.01
CA LEU A 27 12.20 57.53 -12.05
C LEU A 27 13.49 57.26 -11.24
N LEU A 28 13.75 55.99 -10.89
CA LEU A 28 15.01 55.56 -10.25
C LEU A 28 16.19 55.67 -11.22
N GLN A 29 16.05 55.23 -12.47
CA GLN A 29 17.09 55.42 -13.50
C GLN A 29 17.33 56.89 -13.83
N ALA A 30 16.29 57.72 -13.88
CA ALA A 30 16.43 59.17 -14.07
C ALA A 30 17.15 59.82 -12.88
N ALA A 31 16.81 59.42 -11.65
CA ALA A 31 17.46 59.90 -10.43
C ALA A 31 18.92 59.43 -10.31
N GLU A 32 19.24 58.19 -10.70
CA GLU A 32 20.62 57.69 -10.76
C GLU A 32 21.44 58.42 -11.83
N SER A 33 20.85 58.69 -13.01
CA SER A 33 21.52 59.48 -14.06
C SER A 33 21.73 60.95 -13.66
N GLU A 34 20.84 61.53 -12.86
CA GLU A 34 21.03 62.87 -12.30
C GLU A 34 22.03 62.90 -11.15
N LYS A 35 22.18 61.80 -10.40
CA LYS A 35 23.19 61.66 -9.35
C LYS A 35 24.61 61.64 -9.95
N GLU A 36 24.82 60.90 -11.04
CA GLU A 36 26.10 60.95 -11.80
C GLU A 36 26.39 62.34 -12.38
N LYS A 37 25.36 63.08 -12.80
CA LYS A 37 25.52 64.47 -13.31
C LYS A 37 25.75 65.51 -12.20
N CYS A 38 25.24 65.29 -10.99
CA CYS A 38 25.41 66.21 -9.85
C CYS A 38 26.76 66.07 -9.15
N ASP A 39 27.37 64.87 -9.14
CA ASP A 39 28.72 64.68 -8.58
C ASP A 39 29.82 65.43 -9.38
N LEU A 40 29.49 65.90 -10.59
CA LEU A 40 30.35 66.74 -11.42
C LEU A 40 30.22 68.26 -11.15
N ASN A 41 29.16 68.72 -10.47
CA ASN A 41 28.91 70.14 -10.21
C ASN A 41 28.53 70.38 -8.75
N ASN A 42 29.48 70.90 -7.97
CA ASN A 42 29.39 71.26 -6.54
C ASN A 42 28.13 72.08 -6.16
N GLY A 43 26.97 71.44 -6.00
CA GLY A 43 25.70 72.05 -5.61
C GLY A 43 25.08 71.35 -4.41
N ARG A 44 25.21 71.94 -3.20
CA ARG A 44 24.63 71.41 -1.94
C ARG A 44 23.09 71.40 -1.90
N THR A 45 22.40 72.01 -2.86
CA THR A 45 20.93 72.12 -2.91
C THR A 45 20.24 70.97 -3.64
N SER A 46 20.90 70.30 -4.60
CA SER A 46 20.35 69.18 -5.37
C SER A 46 20.35 67.84 -4.61
N SER A 47 21.27 67.66 -3.65
CA SER A 47 21.35 66.44 -2.81
C SER A 47 20.11 66.21 -1.94
N LYS A 48 19.48 67.28 -1.40
CA LYS A 48 18.27 67.17 -0.59
C LYS A 48 17.03 66.78 -1.40
N ALA A 49 16.93 67.25 -2.65
CA ALA A 49 15.83 66.91 -3.54
C ALA A 49 15.92 65.44 -3.98
N LEU A 50 17.12 64.96 -4.32
CA LEU A 50 17.38 63.55 -4.62
C LEU A 50 17.07 62.62 -3.43
N LEU A 51 17.46 63.02 -2.20
CA LEU A 51 17.14 62.25 -0.99
C LEU A 51 15.63 62.21 -0.72
N ALA A 52 14.91 63.30 -1.01
CA ALA A 52 13.46 63.35 -0.87
C ALA A 52 12.75 62.46 -1.91
N ILE A 53 13.25 62.40 -3.14
CA ILE A 53 12.72 61.53 -4.21
C ILE A 53 12.97 60.05 -3.90
N VAL A 54 14.16 59.69 -3.41
CA VAL A 54 14.46 58.29 -2.99
C VAL A 54 13.60 57.88 -1.79
N ASN A 55 13.45 58.76 -0.79
CA ASN A 55 12.56 58.49 0.35
C ASN A 55 11.08 58.40 -0.07
N PHE A 56 10.66 59.17 -1.06
CA PHE A 56 9.32 59.07 -1.63
C PHE A 56 9.13 57.75 -2.39
N ALA A 57 10.09 57.35 -3.22
CA ALA A 57 10.06 56.08 -3.96
C ALA A 57 10.05 54.86 -3.02
N GLN A 58 10.86 54.87 -1.95
CA GLN A 58 10.85 53.82 -0.93
C GLN A 58 9.51 53.74 -0.17
N ARG A 59 8.87 54.88 0.11
CA ARG A 59 7.54 54.89 0.73
C ARG A 59 6.46 54.40 -0.23
N VAL A 60 6.57 54.69 -1.52
CA VAL A 60 5.66 54.17 -2.55
C VAL A 60 5.82 52.65 -2.70
N ASP A 61 7.05 52.13 -2.64
CA ASP A 61 7.33 50.69 -2.69
C ASP A 61 6.82 49.95 -1.44
N GLN A 62 7.04 50.52 -0.24
CA GLN A 62 6.43 50.01 1.00
C GLN A 62 4.89 50.02 0.95
N PHE A 63 4.30 51.03 0.32
CA PHE A 63 2.86 51.11 0.13
C PHE A 63 2.35 50.10 -0.90
N ALA A 64 3.12 49.82 -1.97
CA ALA A 64 2.80 48.80 -2.96
C ALA A 64 2.89 47.38 -2.37
N GLN A 65 3.91 47.08 -1.58
CA GLN A 65 4.03 45.81 -0.85
C GLN A 65 2.86 45.61 0.14
N ALA A 66 2.45 46.67 0.86
CA ALA A 66 1.28 46.62 1.72
C ALA A 66 -0.03 46.41 0.93
N LEU A 67 -0.13 46.98 -0.27
CA LEU A 67 -1.27 46.80 -1.17
C LEU A 67 -1.32 45.37 -1.74
N ASP A 68 -0.18 44.76 -2.06
CA ASP A 68 -0.07 43.37 -2.53
C ASP A 68 -0.43 42.35 -1.44
N VAL A 69 -0.02 42.61 -0.20
CA VAL A 69 -0.46 41.81 0.95
C VAL A 69 -1.97 41.95 1.12
N TYR A 70 -2.52 43.15 0.96
CA TYR A 70 -3.97 43.37 1.07
C TYR A 70 -4.75 42.68 -0.07
N THR A 71 -4.26 42.72 -1.31
CA THR A 71 -4.90 42.03 -2.45
C THR A 71 -4.84 40.51 -2.27
N GLN A 72 -3.71 39.93 -1.86
CA GLN A 72 -3.61 38.50 -1.53
C GLN A 72 -4.58 38.09 -0.43
N VAL A 73 -4.71 38.89 0.64
CA VAL A 73 -5.68 38.59 1.71
C VAL A 73 -7.11 38.62 1.18
N THR A 74 -7.46 39.59 0.33
CA THR A 74 -8.80 39.63 -0.28
C THR A 74 -9.05 38.49 -1.26
N LEU A 75 -8.03 37.99 -1.96
CA LEU A 75 -8.12 36.86 -2.88
C LEU A 75 -8.35 35.54 -2.13
N ASN A 76 -7.56 35.28 -1.08
CA ASN A 76 -7.73 34.12 -0.20
C ASN A 76 -9.10 34.14 0.49
N TYR A 77 -9.56 35.33 0.88
CA TYR A 77 -10.90 35.51 1.41
C TYR A 77 -11.97 35.12 0.39
N ALA A 78 -11.84 35.52 -0.88
CA ALA A 78 -12.77 35.15 -1.94
C ALA A 78 -12.77 33.64 -2.25
N GLN A 79 -11.60 33.00 -2.27
CA GLN A 79 -11.47 31.55 -2.48
C GLN A 79 -12.14 30.73 -1.38
N ILE A 80 -12.04 31.14 -0.12
CA ILE A 80 -12.72 30.46 1.00
C ILE A 80 -14.24 30.55 0.84
N TYR A 81 -14.78 31.68 0.40
CA TYR A 81 -16.22 31.83 0.13
C TYR A 81 -16.68 30.92 -1.00
N ASP A 82 -15.88 30.80 -2.05
CA ASP A 82 -16.17 29.91 -3.18
C ASP A 82 -16.17 28.43 -2.73
N LYS A 83 -15.15 28.00 -1.97
CA LYS A 83 -15.09 26.65 -1.40
C LYS A 83 -16.24 26.33 -0.43
N ILE A 84 -16.64 27.29 0.41
CA ILE A 84 -17.83 27.14 1.28
C ILE A 84 -19.09 26.95 0.42
N SER A 85 -19.22 27.71 -0.67
CA SER A 85 -20.36 27.63 -1.58
C SER A 85 -20.40 26.29 -2.34
N GLN A 86 -19.25 25.82 -2.85
CA GLN A 86 -19.11 24.50 -3.46
C GLN A 86 -19.47 23.38 -2.49
N THR A 87 -19.10 23.52 -1.21
CA THR A 87 -19.42 22.53 -0.18
C THR A 87 -20.91 22.54 0.17
N PHE A 88 -21.58 23.70 0.15
CA PHE A 88 -23.04 23.77 0.26
C PHE A 88 -23.75 23.08 -0.91
N ILE A 89 -23.23 23.24 -2.14
CA ILE A 89 -23.74 22.52 -3.31
C ILE A 89 -23.61 21.01 -3.12
N LEU A 90 -22.42 20.53 -2.72
CA LEU A 90 -22.18 19.12 -2.42
C LEU A 90 -23.13 18.57 -1.34
N ILE A 91 -23.37 19.33 -0.27
CA ILE A 91 -24.32 18.93 0.79
C ILE A 91 -25.74 18.84 0.22
N SER A 92 -26.18 19.82 -0.58
CA SER A 92 -27.53 19.85 -1.16
C SER A 92 -27.80 18.68 -2.12
N GLU A 93 -26.85 18.35 -3.01
CA GLU A 93 -26.97 17.23 -3.95
C GLU A 93 -27.10 15.88 -3.23
N ASN A 94 -26.50 15.77 -2.04
CA ASN A 94 -26.59 14.55 -1.23
C ASN A 94 -27.90 14.46 -0.44
N LEU A 95 -28.46 15.60 0.01
CA LEU A 95 -29.74 15.63 0.71
C LEU A 95 -30.89 15.19 -0.19
N GLU A 96 -30.90 15.57 -1.47
CA GLU A 96 -31.90 15.08 -2.45
C GLU A 96 -31.85 13.56 -2.63
N ARG A 97 -30.66 12.94 -2.55
CA ARG A 97 -30.50 11.48 -2.65
C ARG A 97 -31.08 10.75 -1.42
N PHE A 98 -31.09 11.38 -0.25
CA PHE A 98 -31.62 10.79 0.98
C PHE A 98 -33.14 10.85 1.11
N GLU A 99 -33.80 11.69 0.32
CA GLU A 99 -35.27 11.75 0.26
C GLU A 99 -35.87 10.39 -0.15
N ARG A 100 -35.12 9.59 -0.91
CA ARG A 100 -35.49 8.21 -1.30
C ARG A 100 -35.57 7.23 -0.14
N PHE A 101 -35.02 7.56 1.02
CA PHE A 101 -35.03 6.69 2.21
C PHE A 101 -36.05 7.11 3.28
N ARG A 102 -36.97 8.02 2.92
CA ARG A 102 -37.99 8.55 3.82
C ARG A 102 -38.84 7.47 4.50
N ASP A 103 -39.20 6.43 3.75
CA ASP A 103 -40.06 5.35 4.25
C ASP A 103 -39.33 4.42 5.23
N ILE A 104 -38.01 4.29 5.08
CA ILE A 104 -37.13 3.44 5.91
C ILE A 104 -36.69 4.17 7.19
N PHE A 105 -36.65 5.50 7.15
CA PHE A 105 -36.30 6.34 8.30
C PHE A 105 -37.23 6.10 9.50
N ALA A 106 -38.51 5.82 9.27
CA ALA A 106 -39.47 5.58 10.35
C ALA A 106 -39.29 4.20 11.03
N SER A 107 -38.73 3.20 10.33
CA SER A 107 -38.66 1.81 10.79
C SER A 107 -37.31 1.42 11.40
N SER A 108 -36.19 2.03 10.97
CA SER A 108 -34.85 1.62 11.39
C SER A 108 -34.18 2.63 12.34
N ARG A 109 -33.94 2.22 13.59
CA ARG A 109 -33.22 3.03 14.60
C ARG A 109 -31.76 3.32 14.23
N PRO A 110 -30.97 2.38 13.68
CA PRO A 110 -29.62 2.66 13.17
C PRO A 110 -29.59 3.69 12.04
N MET A 111 -30.61 3.67 11.18
CA MET A 111 -30.79 4.66 10.10
C MET A 111 -31.06 6.06 10.66
N GLN A 112 -31.91 6.17 11.69
CA GLN A 112 -32.16 7.42 12.41
C GLN A 112 -30.89 7.98 13.06
N GLU A 113 -30.11 7.15 13.73
CA GLU A 113 -28.85 7.56 14.37
C GLU A 113 -27.80 8.03 13.36
N SER A 114 -27.73 7.37 12.21
CA SER A 114 -26.79 7.72 11.14
C SER A 114 -27.17 9.03 10.44
N ILE A 115 -28.46 9.23 10.17
CA ILE A 115 -28.99 10.49 9.62
C ILE A 115 -28.84 11.62 10.64
N MET A 116 -29.06 11.37 11.93
CA MET A 116 -28.86 12.36 12.98
C MET A 116 -27.41 12.84 13.04
N LYS A 117 -26.43 11.93 12.94
CA LYS A 117 -25.00 12.29 12.85
C LYS A 117 -24.70 13.15 11.63
N LEU A 118 -25.25 12.77 10.47
CA LEU A 118 -25.11 13.56 9.24
C LEU A 118 -25.71 14.97 9.36
N TYR A 119 -26.91 15.11 9.93
CA TYR A 119 -27.53 16.42 10.19
C TYR A 119 -26.71 17.23 11.19
N ASN A 120 -26.12 16.59 12.21
CA ASN A 120 -25.25 17.26 13.16
C ASN A 120 -23.99 17.83 12.46
N ASP A 121 -23.43 17.12 11.48
CA ASP A 121 -22.30 17.62 10.68
C ASP A 121 -22.70 18.82 9.82
N ILE A 122 -23.88 18.77 9.18
CA ILE A 122 -24.43 19.90 8.40
C ILE A 122 -24.68 21.12 9.29
N VAL A 123 -25.24 20.91 10.49
CA VAL A 123 -25.45 21.99 11.47
C VAL A 123 -24.11 22.54 11.97
N THR A 124 -23.12 21.68 12.18
CA THR A 124 -21.78 22.09 12.59
C THR A 124 -21.10 22.90 11.49
N PHE A 125 -21.18 22.45 10.24
CA PHE A 125 -20.66 23.16 9.08
C PHE A 125 -21.34 24.52 8.89
N THR A 126 -22.68 24.57 8.87
CA THR A 126 -23.46 25.81 8.75
C THR A 126 -23.19 26.77 9.90
N THR A 127 -23.03 26.28 11.12
CA THR A 127 -22.69 27.13 12.28
C THR A 127 -21.29 27.71 12.16
N ARG A 128 -20.30 26.91 11.75
CA ARG A 128 -18.92 27.38 11.50
C ARG A 128 -18.88 28.38 10.35
N ALA A 129 -19.61 28.11 9.26
CA ALA A 129 -19.76 29.02 8.14
C ALA A 129 -20.45 30.33 8.57
N ALA A 130 -21.57 30.28 9.29
CA ALA A 130 -22.29 31.46 9.77
C ALA A 130 -21.44 32.30 10.74
N ARG A 131 -20.66 31.67 11.62
CA ARG A 131 -19.68 32.37 12.47
C ARG A 131 -18.60 33.07 11.64
N PHE A 132 -18.13 32.42 10.57
CA PHE A 132 -17.20 33.03 9.63
C PHE A 132 -17.83 34.22 8.87
N TYR A 133 -19.09 34.13 8.46
CA TYR A 133 -19.82 35.24 7.83
C TYR A 133 -20.13 36.40 8.79
N SER A 134 -20.27 36.14 10.09
CA SER A 134 -20.69 37.11 11.11
C SER A 134 -19.56 37.72 11.93
N SER A 135 -18.35 37.16 11.91
CA SER A 135 -17.20 37.73 12.62
C SER A 135 -16.64 38.99 11.96
N ASN A 136 -16.02 39.84 12.79
CA ASN A 136 -15.58 41.17 12.40
C ASN A 136 -14.54 41.10 11.26
N ARG A 137 -14.80 41.76 10.13
CA ARG A 137 -14.03 41.64 8.87
C ARG A 137 -12.52 41.81 9.07
N PHE A 138 -12.11 42.70 9.96
CA PHE A 138 -10.70 42.99 10.24
C PHE A 138 -9.95 41.83 10.92
N PHE A 139 -10.57 41.15 11.90
CA PHE A 139 -9.97 40.00 12.57
C PHE A 139 -9.98 38.74 11.69
N ASN A 140 -10.99 38.58 10.84
CA ASN A 140 -11.02 37.50 9.86
C ASN A 140 -9.94 37.64 8.80
N LEU A 141 -9.72 38.85 8.26
CA LEU A 141 -8.63 39.13 7.31
C LEU A 141 -7.26 38.69 7.86
N ILE A 142 -6.99 38.97 9.13
CA ILE A 142 -5.75 38.55 9.80
C ILE A 142 -5.74 37.02 9.98
N SER A 143 -6.83 36.40 10.40
CA SER A 143 -6.89 34.94 10.60
C SER A 143 -6.83 34.11 9.31
N CYS A 144 -7.24 34.67 8.17
CA CYS A 144 -7.12 34.07 6.83
C CYS A 144 -5.68 34.06 6.32
N PHE A 145 -4.79 34.81 6.97
CA PHE A 145 -3.35 34.76 6.74
C PHE A 145 -2.69 33.51 7.36
N TRP A 146 -3.33 32.90 8.36
CA TRP A 146 -2.74 31.82 9.18
C TRP A 146 -3.49 30.47 9.12
N LYS A 147 -4.70 30.43 8.54
CA LYS A 147 -5.52 29.21 8.44
C LYS A 147 -6.28 29.15 7.13
N ASP A 148 -5.97 28.15 6.32
CA ASP A 148 -6.65 27.77 5.08
C ASP A 148 -8.07 27.20 5.31
N TYR A 149 -8.76 26.87 4.22
CA TYR A 149 -10.08 26.25 4.27
C TYR A 149 -10.06 24.89 5.00
N ASP A 150 -9.05 24.07 4.72
CA ASP A 150 -8.96 22.69 5.19
C ASP A 150 -8.70 22.61 6.70
N SER A 151 -7.90 23.51 7.27
CA SER A 151 -7.72 23.61 8.73
C SER A 151 -8.98 24.05 9.51
N ARG A 152 -9.99 24.62 8.83
CA ARG A 152 -11.22 25.14 9.45
C ARG A 152 -12.43 24.23 9.28
N PHE A 153 -12.51 23.56 8.13
CA PHE A 153 -13.67 22.76 7.73
C PHE A 153 -13.33 21.31 7.38
N GLY A 154 -12.04 20.96 7.21
CA GLY A 154 -11.62 19.64 6.76
C GLY A 154 -12.02 18.50 7.69
N ASP A 155 -12.03 18.73 9.00
CA ASP A 155 -12.55 17.79 10.00
C ASP A 155 -14.04 17.50 9.79
N VAL A 156 -14.85 18.55 9.64
CA VAL A 156 -16.31 18.43 9.45
C VAL A 156 -16.65 17.80 8.10
N ILE A 157 -15.87 18.09 7.06
CA ILE A 157 -16.07 17.50 5.73
C ILE A 157 -15.70 16.01 5.74
N ALA A 158 -14.60 15.64 6.41
CA ALA A 158 -14.21 14.24 6.55
C ALA A 158 -15.25 13.44 7.34
N ASP A 159 -15.78 14.02 8.43
CA ASP A 159 -16.84 13.39 9.21
C ASP A 159 -18.17 13.31 8.44
N PHE A 160 -18.53 14.35 7.69
CA PHE A 160 -19.69 14.34 6.79
C PHE A 160 -19.59 13.23 5.73
N GLN A 161 -18.42 13.04 5.10
CA GLN A 161 -18.20 11.96 4.12
C GLN A 161 -18.30 10.57 4.76
N ARG A 162 -17.77 10.39 5.98
CA ARG A 162 -17.87 9.13 6.74
C ARG A 162 -19.31 8.82 7.11
N HIS A 163 -20.03 9.79 7.68
CA HIS A 163 -21.43 9.60 8.07
C HIS A 163 -22.36 9.46 6.86
N ARG A 164 -22.06 10.11 5.74
CA ARG A 164 -22.76 9.88 4.46
C ARG A 164 -22.66 8.41 4.04
N LYS A 165 -21.47 7.83 4.08
CA LYS A 165 -21.23 6.42 3.76
C LYS A 165 -21.99 5.50 4.73
N LEU A 166 -21.97 5.83 6.01
CA LEU A 166 -22.71 5.10 7.04
C LEU A 166 -24.23 5.11 6.76
N VAL A 167 -24.80 6.26 6.38
CA VAL A 167 -26.23 6.37 6.00
C VAL A 167 -26.55 5.49 4.79
N GLN A 168 -25.68 5.42 3.78
CA GLN A 168 -25.89 4.57 2.60
C GLN A 168 -25.80 3.07 2.93
N ASP A 169 -24.82 2.68 3.75
CA ASP A 169 -24.66 1.29 4.19
C ASP A 169 -25.83 0.85 5.09
N GLN A 170 -26.30 1.72 6.00
CA GLN A 170 -27.46 1.45 6.85
C GLN A 170 -28.78 1.45 6.08
N ALA A 171 -28.94 2.31 5.07
CA ALA A 171 -30.11 2.30 4.20
C ALA A 171 -30.24 0.97 3.45
N PHE A 172 -29.12 0.40 3.01
CA PHE A 172 -29.09 -0.90 2.33
C PHE A 172 -29.40 -2.06 3.29
N ILE A 173 -28.83 -2.04 4.49
CA ILE A 173 -29.13 -3.03 5.55
C ILE A 173 -30.62 -2.97 5.89
N ALA A 174 -31.17 -1.77 6.12
CA ALA A 174 -32.57 -1.59 6.46
C ALA A 174 -33.52 -1.92 5.30
N TYR A 175 -33.11 -1.67 4.06
CA TYR A 175 -33.87 -2.10 2.87
C TYR A 175 -33.94 -3.63 2.78
N LEU A 176 -32.82 -4.32 3.05
CA LEU A 176 -32.78 -5.77 3.14
C LEU A 176 -33.61 -6.27 4.33
N GLU A 177 -33.53 -5.65 5.49
CA GLU A 177 -34.34 -6.00 6.68
C GLU A 177 -35.84 -5.85 6.41
N VAL A 178 -36.29 -4.79 5.71
CA VAL A 178 -37.72 -4.58 5.39
C VAL A 178 -38.23 -5.55 4.32
N ASP A 179 -37.42 -5.88 3.30
CA ASP A 179 -37.77 -6.93 2.32
C ASP A 179 -37.70 -8.35 2.95
N LEU A 180 -36.87 -8.55 3.98
CA LEU A 180 -36.80 -9.79 4.78
C LEU A 180 -37.91 -9.90 5.85
N GLU A 181 -38.37 -8.80 6.43
CA GLU A 181 -39.51 -8.78 7.37
C GLU A 181 -40.83 -9.20 6.71
N ARG A 182 -40.93 -9.07 5.37
CA ARG A 182 -42.06 -9.57 4.59
C ARG A 182 -42.09 -11.09 4.46
N GLU A 183 -40.99 -11.80 4.70
CA GLU A 183 -40.90 -13.26 4.63
C GLU A 183 -40.13 -13.84 5.83
N LYS A 184 -40.83 -14.10 6.94
CA LYS A 184 -40.25 -14.71 8.16
C LYS A 184 -39.52 -16.03 7.88
N THR A 185 -38.22 -16.14 8.18
CA THR A 185 -37.63 -17.14 9.11
C THR A 185 -36.09 -16.99 9.29
N THR A 186 -35.59 -17.54 10.39
CA THR A 186 -34.23 -17.49 11.00
C THR A 186 -33.02 -17.95 10.16
N LYS A 187 -33.10 -18.07 8.82
CA LYS A 187 -31.95 -18.47 7.96
C LYS A 187 -31.08 -17.30 7.49
N ASP A 188 -31.46 -16.07 7.82
CA ASP A 188 -31.04 -14.90 7.03
C ASP A 188 -29.93 -14.03 7.64
N GLU A 189 -29.54 -14.22 8.91
CA GLU A 189 -28.30 -13.61 9.43
C GLU A 189 -27.05 -14.22 8.76
N ILE A 190 -27.09 -15.53 8.47
CA ILE A 190 -26.03 -16.22 7.71
C ILE A 190 -26.01 -15.71 6.26
N LEU A 191 -27.18 -15.50 5.65
CA LEU A 191 -27.32 -14.96 4.29
C LEU A 191 -26.73 -13.55 4.19
N LEU A 192 -27.03 -12.68 5.16
CA LEU A 192 -26.49 -11.32 5.25
C LEU A 192 -24.98 -11.34 5.47
N GLY A 193 -24.46 -12.21 6.34
CA GLY A 193 -23.03 -12.42 6.56
C GLY A 193 -22.30 -12.93 5.31
N LYS A 194 -22.91 -13.85 4.56
CA LYS A 194 -22.38 -14.36 3.29
C LYS A 194 -22.41 -13.32 2.18
N LEU A 195 -23.46 -12.50 2.08
CA LEU A 195 -23.57 -11.39 1.14
C LEU A 195 -22.51 -10.30 1.40
N LEU A 196 -22.22 -10.00 2.66
CA LEU A 196 -21.12 -9.09 3.04
C LEU A 196 -19.75 -9.66 2.67
N LYS A 197 -19.53 -10.98 2.84
CA LYS A 197 -18.31 -11.67 2.38
C LYS A 197 -18.17 -11.58 0.85
N LEU A 198 -19.25 -11.81 0.11
CA LEU A 198 -19.27 -11.73 -1.35
C LEU A 198 -19.00 -10.30 -1.85
N ARG A 199 -19.60 -9.27 -1.22
CA ARG A 199 -19.32 -7.87 -1.53
C ARG A 199 -17.86 -7.51 -1.22
N ARG A 200 -17.28 -8.02 -0.13
CA ARG A 200 -15.85 -7.83 0.19
C ARG A 200 -14.93 -8.51 -0.82
N TRP A 201 -15.29 -9.69 -1.30
CA TRP A 201 -14.51 -10.43 -2.30
C TRP A 201 -14.54 -9.75 -3.68
N LEU A 202 -15.70 -9.22 -4.08
CA LEU A 202 -15.86 -8.46 -5.32
C LEU A 202 -15.34 -7.02 -5.22
N SER A 203 -15.13 -6.48 -4.02
CA SER A 203 -14.57 -5.14 -3.83
C SER A 203 -13.04 -5.18 -3.95
N PRO A 204 -12.42 -4.37 -4.82
CA PRO A 204 -10.96 -4.26 -4.90
C PRO A 204 -10.36 -3.75 -3.57
N PRO A 205 -9.13 -4.15 -3.22
CA PRO A 205 -8.51 -3.74 -1.94
C PRO A 205 -8.29 -2.22 -1.79
N ASN A 206 -8.35 -1.45 -2.89
CA ASN A 206 -8.10 0.00 -2.89
C ASN A 206 -9.22 0.84 -3.55
N HIS A 207 -10.31 0.25 -4.03
CA HIS A 207 -11.28 0.96 -4.87
C HIS A 207 -12.71 0.67 -4.41
N GLU A 208 -13.46 1.72 -4.06
CA GLU A 208 -14.85 1.59 -3.67
C GLU A 208 -15.77 1.36 -4.89
N PRO A 209 -16.93 0.69 -4.74
CA PRO A 209 -17.95 0.60 -5.80
C PRO A 209 -18.41 1.98 -6.32
N THR A 210 -18.33 3.01 -5.47
CA THR A 210 -18.61 4.42 -5.76
C THR A 210 -17.61 5.04 -6.73
N TYR A 211 -16.40 4.48 -6.87
CA TYR A 211 -15.34 5.06 -7.67
C TYR A 211 -15.71 5.12 -9.16
N MET A 212 -16.27 4.04 -9.72
CA MET A 212 -16.68 4.02 -11.14
C MET A 212 -17.79 5.04 -11.42
N THR A 213 -18.68 5.24 -10.45
CA THR A 213 -19.75 6.24 -10.52
C THR A 213 -19.20 7.67 -10.46
N LEU A 214 -18.23 7.94 -9.59
CA LEU A 214 -17.55 9.24 -9.50
C LEU A 214 -16.76 9.56 -10.78
N GLU A 215 -16.06 8.57 -11.32
CA GLU A 215 -15.35 8.69 -12.59
C GLU A 215 -16.32 8.99 -13.74
N HIS A 216 -17.44 8.28 -13.78
CA HIS A 216 -18.50 8.53 -14.76
C HIS A 216 -19.08 9.95 -14.60
N GLU A 217 -19.40 10.39 -13.38
CA GLU A 217 -19.91 11.75 -13.10
C GLU A 217 -18.90 12.82 -13.57
N SER A 218 -17.60 12.63 -13.33
CA SER A 218 -16.54 13.53 -13.82
C SER A 218 -16.45 13.60 -15.35
N LEU A 219 -16.54 12.46 -16.04
CA LEU A 219 -16.54 12.42 -17.51
C LEU A 219 -17.83 12.99 -18.10
N ARG A 220 -18.97 12.77 -17.43
CA ARG A 220 -20.27 13.34 -17.79
C ARG A 220 -20.28 14.86 -17.69
N GLN A 221 -19.64 15.44 -16.68
CA GLN A 221 -19.48 16.90 -16.57
C GLN A 221 -18.66 17.50 -17.71
N GLN A 222 -17.76 16.74 -18.32
CA GLN A 222 -16.98 17.18 -19.48
C GLN A 222 -17.74 17.04 -20.81
N TRP A 223 -18.85 16.31 -20.83
CA TRP A 223 -19.67 16.13 -22.02
C TRP A 223 -20.48 17.40 -22.32
N CYS A 224 -20.41 17.88 -23.57
CA CYS A 224 -21.24 18.99 -24.04
C CYS A 224 -22.55 18.47 -24.63
N GLU A 225 -23.67 19.03 -24.19
CA GLU A 225 -24.99 18.72 -24.75
C GLU A 225 -25.01 18.88 -26.28
N ASN A 226 -25.81 18.04 -26.95
CA ASN A 226 -25.96 17.96 -28.41
C ASN A 226 -24.75 17.39 -29.20
N THR A 227 -23.69 16.96 -28.53
CA THR A 227 -22.60 16.23 -29.19
C THR A 227 -22.87 14.71 -29.29
N CYS A 228 -22.13 14.02 -30.15
CA CYS A 228 -22.22 12.58 -30.40
C CYS A 228 -23.60 12.13 -30.92
N SER A 229 -24.33 13.02 -31.57
CA SER A 229 -25.66 12.74 -32.16
C SER A 229 -25.55 11.83 -33.38
N TRP A 230 -24.44 11.91 -34.12
CA TRP A 230 -24.15 11.08 -35.29
C TRP A 230 -24.07 9.58 -34.99
N LEU A 231 -23.76 9.18 -33.75
CA LEU A 231 -23.66 7.78 -33.34
C LEU A 231 -25.03 7.18 -32.95
N LEU A 232 -26.03 8.02 -32.69
CA LEU A 232 -27.36 7.59 -32.22
C LEU A 232 -28.04 6.55 -33.15
N PRO A 233 -28.08 6.73 -34.49
CA PRO A 233 -28.74 5.74 -35.35
C PRO A 233 -28.10 4.36 -35.23
N THR A 234 -26.76 4.30 -35.32
CA THR A 234 -26.02 3.04 -35.18
C THR A 234 -26.19 2.41 -33.81
N LEU A 235 -26.25 3.20 -32.74
CA LEU A 235 -26.51 2.71 -31.39
C LEU A 235 -27.90 2.11 -31.23
N ILE A 236 -28.91 2.74 -31.82
CA ILE A 236 -30.30 2.26 -31.80
C ILE A 236 -30.40 0.95 -32.59
N ASP A 237 -29.85 0.90 -33.81
CA ASP A 237 -29.82 -0.31 -34.65
C ASP A 237 -29.12 -1.46 -33.94
N TRP A 238 -27.97 -1.19 -33.31
CA TRP A 238 -27.20 -2.17 -32.55
C TRP A 238 -27.95 -2.67 -31.30
N LYS A 239 -28.61 -1.77 -30.56
CA LYS A 239 -29.42 -2.14 -29.39
C LYS A 239 -30.61 -3.03 -29.79
N GLN A 240 -31.23 -2.75 -30.92
CA GLN A 240 -32.42 -3.47 -31.41
C GLN A 240 -32.10 -4.79 -32.11
N SER A 241 -30.84 -5.08 -32.44
CA SER A 241 -30.51 -6.33 -33.15
C SER A 241 -30.86 -7.57 -32.32
N ALA A 242 -31.34 -8.63 -33.00
CA ALA A 242 -31.89 -9.82 -32.33
C ALA A 242 -30.82 -10.73 -31.69
N SER A 243 -29.55 -10.57 -32.07
CA SER A 243 -28.43 -11.36 -31.56
C SER A 243 -27.57 -10.59 -30.57
N SER A 244 -26.82 -11.32 -29.74
CA SER A 244 -25.73 -10.72 -28.96
C SER A 244 -24.69 -10.17 -29.92
N SER A 245 -24.34 -8.89 -29.75
CA SER A 245 -23.47 -8.16 -30.69
C SER A 245 -22.57 -7.18 -29.97
N VAL A 246 -21.39 -6.96 -30.54
CA VAL A 246 -20.41 -5.98 -30.05
C VAL A 246 -20.44 -4.75 -30.95
N LEU A 247 -20.58 -3.57 -30.36
CA LEU A 247 -20.27 -2.31 -31.04
C LEU A 247 -18.90 -1.86 -30.56
N TRP A 248 -17.90 -2.01 -31.43
CA TRP A 248 -16.52 -1.67 -31.12
C TRP A 248 -16.14 -0.35 -31.78
N VAL A 249 -15.82 0.64 -30.98
CA VAL A 249 -15.45 1.97 -31.42
C VAL A 249 -13.92 2.13 -31.33
N GLN A 250 -13.28 2.21 -32.49
CA GLN A 250 -11.85 2.50 -32.59
C GLN A 250 -11.61 3.97 -32.92
N SER A 251 -10.67 4.60 -32.22
CA SER A 251 -10.20 5.94 -32.59
C SER A 251 -8.75 6.21 -32.22
N PRO A 252 -8.11 7.20 -32.86
CA PRO A 252 -6.84 7.75 -32.40
C PRO A 252 -6.92 8.34 -30.98
N PRO A 253 -5.78 8.55 -30.30
CA PRO A 253 -5.75 9.27 -29.03
C PRO A 253 -6.28 10.71 -29.18
N GLY A 254 -6.93 11.23 -28.13
CA GLY A 254 -7.42 12.63 -28.10
C GLY A 254 -8.78 12.88 -28.76
N TYR A 255 -9.42 11.87 -29.35
CA TYR A 255 -10.76 11.95 -29.99
C TYR A 255 -11.94 11.90 -29.00
N GLY A 256 -11.69 11.87 -27.68
CA GLY A 256 -12.74 11.96 -26.67
C GLY A 256 -13.49 10.64 -26.37
N LYS A 257 -12.85 9.47 -26.56
CA LYS A 257 -13.48 8.14 -26.30
C LYS A 257 -14.18 8.03 -24.96
N SER A 258 -13.52 8.40 -23.86
CA SER A 258 -14.11 8.27 -22.52
C SER A 258 -15.33 9.17 -22.31
N VAL A 259 -15.32 10.37 -22.90
CA VAL A 259 -16.47 11.30 -22.90
C VAL A 259 -17.60 10.77 -23.80
N LEU A 260 -17.26 10.21 -24.97
CA LEU A 260 -18.20 9.51 -25.84
C LEU A 260 -18.87 8.35 -25.10
N THR A 261 -18.10 7.55 -24.35
CA THR A 261 -18.61 6.44 -23.55
C THR A 261 -19.57 6.94 -22.47
N ALA A 262 -19.25 8.05 -21.78
CA ALA A 262 -20.16 8.68 -20.83
C ALA A 262 -21.47 9.14 -21.50
N ALA A 263 -21.39 9.75 -22.69
CA ALA A 263 -22.56 10.17 -23.46
C ALA A 263 -23.42 8.96 -23.91
N VAL A 264 -22.81 7.84 -24.29
CA VAL A 264 -23.51 6.60 -24.63
C VAL A 264 -24.26 6.04 -23.42
N ILE A 265 -23.62 5.97 -22.26
CA ILE A 265 -24.23 5.52 -21.00
C ILE A 265 -25.46 6.38 -20.66
N GLU A 266 -25.32 7.70 -20.71
CA GLU A 266 -26.42 8.63 -20.40
C GLU A 266 -27.59 8.50 -21.38
N LYS A 267 -27.32 8.49 -22.69
CA LYS A 267 -28.35 8.32 -23.71
C LYS A 267 -29.07 6.98 -23.58
N MET A 268 -28.36 5.90 -23.25
CA MET A 268 -28.98 4.58 -23.05
C MET A 268 -29.80 4.53 -21.77
N ALA A 269 -29.34 5.17 -20.70
CA ALA A 269 -30.10 5.32 -19.46
C ALA A 269 -31.37 6.16 -19.67
N GLU A 270 -31.31 7.24 -20.45
CA GLU A 270 -32.46 8.05 -20.83
C GLU A 270 -33.48 7.26 -21.66
N LEU A 271 -33.02 6.56 -22.70
CA LEU A 271 -33.88 5.71 -23.52
C LEU A 271 -34.59 4.65 -22.68
N ASN A 272 -33.89 4.06 -21.70
CA ASN A 272 -34.45 3.10 -20.74
C ASN A 272 -35.46 3.71 -19.76
N ARG A 273 -35.39 5.01 -19.47
CA ARG A 273 -36.42 5.69 -18.66
C ARG A 273 -37.68 5.98 -19.47
N LEU A 274 -37.52 6.21 -20.77
CA LEU A 274 -38.59 6.58 -21.69
C LEU A 274 -39.33 5.37 -22.28
N SER A 275 -38.62 4.26 -22.54
CA SER A 275 -39.23 2.99 -22.90
C SER A 275 -39.55 2.19 -21.63
N SER A 276 -40.71 1.53 -21.56
CA SER A 276 -41.03 0.58 -20.46
C SER A 276 -40.20 -0.71 -20.52
N GLU A 277 -39.07 -0.69 -21.22
CA GLU A 277 -38.15 -1.80 -21.37
C GLU A 277 -37.29 -1.93 -20.12
N SER A 278 -36.85 -3.14 -19.80
CA SER A 278 -35.96 -3.38 -18.67
C SER A 278 -34.52 -3.59 -19.16
N LEU A 279 -33.77 -2.50 -19.32
CA LEU A 279 -32.33 -2.54 -19.59
C LEU A 279 -31.54 -2.53 -18.28
N GLN A 280 -30.57 -3.44 -18.17
CA GLN A 280 -29.54 -3.43 -17.15
C GLN A 280 -28.21 -2.99 -17.75
N LEU A 281 -27.64 -1.91 -17.21
CA LEU A 281 -26.41 -1.31 -17.69
C LEU A 281 -25.29 -1.49 -16.65
N ALA A 282 -24.12 -1.94 -17.09
CA ALA A 282 -22.90 -1.99 -16.29
C ALA A 282 -21.71 -1.49 -17.10
N PHE A 283 -20.83 -0.70 -16.48
CA PHE A 283 -19.74 -0.05 -17.19
C PHE A 283 -18.40 -0.05 -16.45
N TYR A 284 -17.30 0.05 -17.19
CA TYR A 284 -15.94 0.11 -16.63
C TYR A 284 -15.04 1.04 -17.43
N TYR A 285 -14.21 1.83 -16.74
CA TYR A 285 -13.22 2.71 -17.34
C TYR A 285 -11.80 2.21 -17.04
N CYS A 286 -11.13 1.66 -18.06
CA CYS A 286 -9.72 1.28 -17.97
C CYS A 286 -8.84 2.55 -17.88
N LYS A 287 -7.82 2.52 -17.03
CA LYS A 287 -6.83 3.60 -16.91
C LYS A 287 -5.41 3.06 -16.79
N SER A 288 -4.55 3.52 -17.70
CA SER A 288 -3.14 3.16 -17.81
C SER A 288 -2.27 3.66 -16.66
N ASN A 289 -2.69 4.73 -15.98
CA ASN A 289 -1.97 5.33 -14.84
C ASN A 289 -2.37 4.75 -13.47
N ASP A 290 -3.38 3.87 -13.42
CA ASP A 290 -3.80 3.19 -12.20
C ASP A 290 -3.48 1.70 -12.35
N ASN A 291 -2.38 1.24 -11.75
CA ASN A 291 -1.95 -0.16 -11.83
C ASN A 291 -3.04 -1.15 -11.39
N GLY A 292 -3.98 -0.73 -10.52
CA GLY A 292 -5.13 -1.55 -10.15
C GLY A 292 -6.10 -1.78 -11.31
N ARG A 293 -6.27 -0.82 -12.23
CA ARG A 293 -7.30 -0.88 -13.29
C ARG A 293 -6.88 -1.57 -14.58
N ARG A 294 -5.66 -2.08 -14.63
CA ARG A 294 -5.07 -2.66 -15.84
C ARG A 294 -5.22 -4.18 -15.92
N TYR A 295 -5.82 -4.78 -14.89
CA TYR A 295 -6.07 -6.23 -14.79
C TYR A 295 -7.51 -6.60 -15.16
N ASN A 296 -7.66 -7.71 -15.87
CA ASN A 296 -8.96 -8.25 -16.30
C ASN A 296 -9.88 -8.63 -15.13
N VAL A 297 -9.28 -9.12 -14.03
CA VAL A 297 -9.97 -9.48 -12.79
C VAL A 297 -10.81 -8.31 -12.28
N GLU A 298 -10.29 -7.09 -12.35
CA GLU A 298 -10.95 -5.89 -11.83
C GLU A 298 -12.10 -5.43 -12.73
N VAL A 299 -11.97 -5.64 -14.05
CA VAL A 299 -13.08 -5.43 -14.98
C VAL A 299 -14.24 -6.36 -14.64
N ALA A 300 -13.96 -7.66 -14.49
CA ALA A 300 -14.98 -8.66 -14.16
C ALA A 300 -15.67 -8.35 -12.82
N LYS A 301 -14.90 -8.07 -11.75
CA LYS A 301 -15.42 -7.71 -10.43
C LYS A 301 -16.34 -6.50 -10.46
N SER A 302 -15.95 -5.44 -11.17
CA SER A 302 -16.77 -4.23 -11.25
C SER A 302 -18.09 -4.45 -11.99
N LEU A 303 -18.05 -5.13 -13.15
CA LEU A 303 -19.25 -5.45 -13.92
C LEU A 303 -20.20 -6.36 -13.10
N LEU A 304 -19.64 -7.39 -12.44
CA LEU A 304 -20.38 -8.27 -11.54
C LEU A 304 -21.06 -7.49 -10.42
N THR A 305 -20.33 -6.60 -9.75
CA THR A 305 -20.84 -5.81 -8.63
C THR A 305 -21.97 -4.90 -9.04
N GLN A 306 -21.86 -4.23 -10.19
CA GLN A 306 -22.92 -3.36 -10.72
C GLN A 306 -24.17 -4.15 -11.10
N ILE A 307 -23.98 -5.32 -11.74
CA ILE A 307 -25.09 -6.19 -12.12
C ILE A 307 -25.81 -6.73 -10.88
N LEU A 308 -25.03 -7.08 -9.85
CA LEU A 308 -25.56 -7.56 -8.58
C LEU A 308 -26.35 -6.48 -7.84
N ASN A 309 -25.79 -5.27 -7.73
CA ASN A 309 -26.44 -4.16 -7.06
C ASN A 309 -27.78 -3.79 -7.70
N ALA A 310 -27.94 -3.94 -9.02
CA ALA A 310 -29.21 -3.65 -9.67
C ALA A 310 -30.26 -4.79 -9.57
N ASN A 311 -29.87 -5.97 -9.04
CA ASN A 311 -30.75 -7.13 -8.88
C ASN A 311 -30.72 -7.71 -7.46
N LEU A 312 -30.47 -6.88 -6.44
CA LEU A 312 -30.40 -7.28 -5.03
C LEU A 312 -31.67 -7.97 -4.53
N ASN A 313 -32.81 -7.72 -5.17
CA ASN A 313 -34.10 -8.31 -4.81
C ASN A 313 -34.28 -9.73 -5.39
N ASN A 314 -33.39 -10.21 -6.26
CA ASN A 314 -33.49 -11.52 -6.89
C ASN A 314 -32.70 -12.58 -6.09
N GLN A 315 -33.37 -13.23 -5.15
CA GLN A 315 -32.79 -14.24 -4.26
C GLN A 315 -32.15 -15.42 -5.02
N THR A 316 -32.64 -15.75 -6.23
CA THR A 316 -32.09 -16.85 -7.05
C THR A 316 -30.68 -16.54 -7.53
N ILE A 317 -30.42 -15.29 -7.95
CA ILE A 317 -29.10 -14.82 -8.38
C ILE A 317 -28.13 -14.87 -7.20
N ILE A 318 -28.58 -14.37 -6.04
CA ILE A 318 -27.79 -14.35 -4.81
C ILE A 318 -27.43 -15.78 -4.37
N ARG A 319 -28.38 -16.73 -4.41
CA ARG A 319 -28.14 -18.13 -4.05
C ARG A 319 -27.17 -18.81 -5.00
N SER A 320 -27.37 -18.71 -6.31
CA SER A 320 -26.44 -19.28 -7.29
C SER A 320 -25.03 -18.73 -7.13
N LEU A 321 -24.88 -17.44 -6.81
CA LEU A 321 -23.58 -16.85 -6.55
C LEU A 321 -22.90 -17.35 -5.30
N MET A 322 -23.67 -17.55 -4.23
CA MET A 322 -23.14 -18.16 -3.02
C MET A 322 -22.72 -19.60 -3.26
N ASP A 323 -23.48 -20.39 -4.01
CA ASP A 323 -23.13 -21.78 -4.33
C ASP A 323 -21.82 -21.85 -5.15
N ILE A 324 -21.60 -20.89 -6.06
CA ILE A 324 -20.36 -20.80 -6.84
C ILE A 324 -19.20 -20.27 -5.99
N CYS A 325 -19.43 -19.29 -5.11
CA CYS A 325 -18.42 -18.81 -4.17
C CYS A 325 -18.01 -19.91 -3.19
N ASP A 326 -18.99 -20.67 -2.66
CA ASP A 326 -18.78 -21.77 -1.73
C ASP A 326 -18.08 -22.96 -2.42
N SER A 327 -18.35 -23.24 -3.71
CA SER A 327 -17.65 -24.30 -4.48
C SER A 327 -16.28 -23.91 -5.04
N SER A 328 -16.01 -22.61 -5.24
CA SER A 328 -14.70 -22.08 -5.65
C SER A 328 -13.72 -21.87 -4.48
N THR A 329 -14.09 -22.28 -3.25
CA THR A 329 -13.23 -22.29 -2.05
C THR A 329 -12.04 -23.27 -2.11
N GLN A 330 -11.75 -23.86 -3.27
CA GLN A 330 -10.44 -24.47 -3.54
C GLN A 330 -9.53 -23.45 -4.27
N PRO A 331 -8.53 -22.84 -3.61
CA PRO A 331 -7.66 -21.86 -4.25
C PRO A 331 -6.54 -22.59 -5.01
N ARG A 332 -6.75 -22.90 -6.29
CA ARG A 332 -5.63 -23.02 -7.22
C ARG A 332 -5.31 -21.61 -7.74
N ALA A 333 -4.02 -21.37 -7.95
CA ALA A 333 -3.31 -20.13 -8.32
C ALA A 333 -4.12 -18.87 -8.70
N ILE A 334 -3.55 -17.70 -8.43
CA ILE A 334 -4.05 -16.36 -8.77
C ILE A 334 -4.53 -16.21 -10.24
N GLN A 335 -4.08 -17.08 -11.17
CA GLN A 335 -4.58 -17.19 -12.55
C GLN A 335 -5.97 -17.86 -12.70
N ASP A 336 -6.36 -18.78 -11.81
CA ASP A 336 -7.67 -19.47 -11.84
C ASP A 336 -8.81 -18.60 -11.27
N SER A 337 -8.48 -17.56 -10.51
CA SER A 337 -9.46 -16.59 -9.98
C SER A 337 -10.13 -15.75 -11.08
N GLU A 338 -9.41 -15.47 -12.17
CA GLU A 338 -9.91 -14.67 -13.28
C GLU A 338 -10.96 -15.43 -14.09
N GLN A 339 -10.67 -16.66 -14.50
CA GLN A 339 -11.58 -17.48 -15.29
C GLN A 339 -12.88 -17.79 -14.52
N ALA A 340 -12.77 -18.05 -13.21
CA ALA A 340 -13.92 -18.24 -12.35
C ALA A 340 -14.85 -17.00 -12.32
N LEU A 341 -14.28 -15.79 -12.22
CA LEU A 341 -15.07 -14.55 -12.23
C LEU A 341 -15.80 -14.33 -13.57
N TRP A 342 -15.13 -14.58 -14.70
CA TRP A 342 -15.78 -14.49 -16.01
C TRP A 342 -16.85 -15.56 -16.20
N ALA A 343 -16.64 -16.78 -15.69
CA ALA A 343 -17.65 -17.84 -15.68
C ALA A 343 -18.87 -17.47 -14.81
N ILE A 344 -18.64 -16.84 -13.65
CA ILE A 344 -19.70 -16.32 -12.79
C ILE A 344 -20.49 -15.23 -13.52
N LEU A 345 -19.81 -14.26 -14.15
CA LEU A 345 -20.47 -13.20 -14.91
C LEU A 345 -21.36 -13.77 -16.01
N LYS A 346 -20.85 -14.76 -16.74
CA LYS A 346 -21.59 -15.51 -17.76
C LYS A 346 -22.85 -16.18 -17.19
N GLN A 347 -22.81 -16.70 -15.97
CA GLN A 347 -23.96 -17.33 -15.32
C GLN A 347 -24.99 -16.31 -14.80
N ILE A 348 -24.56 -15.20 -14.19
CA ILE A 348 -25.49 -14.16 -13.72
C ILE A 348 -26.29 -13.60 -14.90
N ILE A 349 -25.62 -13.33 -16.03
CA ILE A 349 -26.27 -12.81 -17.23
C ILE A 349 -27.40 -13.76 -17.70
N GLN A 350 -27.27 -15.07 -17.51
CA GLN A 350 -28.35 -16.04 -17.79
C GLN A 350 -29.52 -15.92 -16.81
N LEU A 351 -29.22 -15.71 -15.53
CA LEU A 351 -30.24 -15.60 -14.48
C LEU A 351 -31.02 -14.28 -14.56
N VAL A 352 -30.43 -13.22 -15.15
CA VAL A 352 -31.10 -11.94 -15.41
C VAL A 352 -31.80 -11.92 -16.78
N SER A 353 -32.08 -13.09 -17.37
CA SER A 353 -32.65 -13.26 -18.72
C SER A 353 -34.00 -12.56 -18.99
N GLN A 354 -34.63 -11.93 -18.00
CA GLN A 354 -35.82 -11.10 -18.17
C GLN A 354 -35.50 -9.65 -18.59
N LYS A 355 -34.25 -9.20 -18.47
CA LYS A 355 -33.79 -7.85 -18.80
C LYS A 355 -32.73 -7.90 -19.91
N GLN A 356 -32.70 -6.89 -20.78
CA GLN A 356 -31.59 -6.73 -21.72
C GLN A 356 -30.35 -6.31 -20.93
N VAL A 357 -29.21 -6.97 -21.13
CA VAL A 357 -27.95 -6.61 -20.46
C VAL A 357 -27.04 -5.88 -21.43
N MET A 358 -26.59 -4.69 -21.04
CA MET A 358 -25.61 -3.89 -21.76
C MET A 358 -24.35 -3.71 -20.92
N LEU A 359 -23.22 -4.15 -21.47
CA LEU A 359 -21.89 -4.01 -20.90
C LEU A 359 -21.13 -2.93 -21.66
N VAL A 360 -20.49 -2.01 -20.96
CA VAL A 360 -19.74 -0.90 -21.56
C VAL A 360 -18.32 -0.90 -20.99
N VAL A 361 -17.29 -1.04 -21.82
CA VAL A 361 -15.90 -0.99 -21.37
C VAL A 361 -15.12 0.02 -22.19
N ASP A 362 -14.62 1.05 -21.50
CA ASP A 362 -13.82 2.12 -22.11
C ASP A 362 -12.31 1.82 -22.01
N GLY A 363 -11.57 2.04 -23.10
CA GLY A 363 -10.11 2.06 -23.08
C GLY A 363 -9.47 0.69 -22.94
N VAL A 364 -9.93 -0.33 -23.66
CA VAL A 364 -9.37 -1.71 -23.57
C VAL A 364 -7.87 -1.74 -23.88
N ASP A 365 -7.36 -0.82 -24.69
CA ASP A 365 -5.92 -0.64 -24.96
C ASP A 365 -5.09 -0.24 -23.73
N GLU A 366 -5.73 0.24 -22.65
CA GLU A 366 -5.04 0.65 -21.43
C GLU A 366 -4.78 -0.50 -20.44
N LEU A 367 -5.36 -1.69 -20.69
CA LEU A 367 -5.02 -2.93 -19.98
C LEU A 367 -3.57 -3.35 -20.26
N PHE A 368 -3.00 -4.20 -19.41
CA PHE A 368 -1.65 -4.72 -19.67
C PHE A 368 -1.59 -5.48 -21.02
N PRO A 369 -0.55 -5.29 -21.84
CA PRO A 369 -0.49 -5.86 -23.19
C PRO A 369 -0.67 -7.39 -23.22
N ASP A 370 -0.10 -8.11 -22.24
CA ASP A 370 -0.23 -9.56 -22.08
C ASP A 370 -1.64 -10.00 -21.66
N LYS A 371 -2.46 -9.08 -21.12
CA LYS A 371 -3.83 -9.34 -20.64
C LYS A 371 -4.93 -8.93 -21.60
N GLN A 372 -4.62 -8.10 -22.60
CA GLN A 372 -5.59 -7.65 -23.59
C GLN A 372 -6.21 -8.84 -24.37
N VAL A 373 -5.39 -9.80 -24.80
CA VAL A 373 -5.87 -11.00 -25.53
C VAL A 373 -6.77 -11.86 -24.64
N ASP A 374 -6.37 -12.07 -23.38
CA ASP A 374 -7.15 -12.82 -22.39
C ASP A 374 -8.52 -12.15 -22.16
N PHE A 375 -8.56 -10.82 -22.05
CA PHE A 375 -9.80 -10.06 -21.92
C PHE A 375 -10.74 -10.30 -23.09
N VAL A 376 -10.22 -10.25 -24.32
CA VAL A 376 -11.01 -10.49 -25.54
C VAL A 376 -11.62 -11.88 -25.52
N HIS A 377 -10.81 -12.91 -25.26
CA HIS A 377 -11.31 -14.28 -25.20
C HIS A 377 -12.39 -14.45 -24.12
N ASN A 378 -12.16 -13.86 -22.94
CA ASN A 378 -13.09 -13.95 -21.82
C ASN A 378 -14.41 -13.23 -22.11
N ILE A 379 -14.39 -12.00 -22.63
CA ILE A 379 -15.61 -11.24 -22.92
C ILE A 379 -16.40 -11.83 -24.11
N LEU A 380 -15.72 -12.34 -25.14
CA LEU A 380 -16.39 -13.04 -26.24
C LEU A 380 -17.00 -14.37 -25.77
N SER A 381 -16.39 -15.06 -24.79
CA SER A 381 -16.96 -16.27 -24.20
C SER A 381 -18.29 -16.00 -23.46
N VAL A 382 -18.49 -14.78 -22.96
CA VAL A 382 -19.76 -14.32 -22.37
C VAL A 382 -20.82 -14.11 -23.46
N LEU A 383 -20.41 -13.72 -24.67
CA LEU A 383 -21.31 -13.43 -25.80
C LEU A 383 -21.63 -14.65 -26.69
N ASN A 384 -20.67 -15.56 -26.90
CA ASN A 384 -20.79 -16.79 -27.70
C ASN A 384 -21.61 -17.86 -26.96
N TYR A 385 -22.92 -17.63 -26.86
CA TYR A 385 -23.86 -18.62 -26.33
C TYR A 385 -24.63 -19.31 -27.45
N ASP A 386 -24.67 -20.64 -27.39
CA ASP A 386 -25.55 -21.49 -28.22
C ASP A 386 -27.02 -21.06 -28.04
N TYR A 387 -27.57 -20.30 -28.99
CA TYR A 387 -28.99 -20.13 -29.39
C TYR A 387 -30.13 -20.13 -28.33
N ARG A 388 -29.86 -20.02 -27.02
CA ARG A 388 -30.83 -20.31 -25.94
C ARG A 388 -31.06 -19.19 -24.91
N LEU A 389 -30.44 -18.01 -25.05
CA LEU A 389 -30.78 -16.88 -24.19
C LEU A 389 -32.09 -16.22 -24.67
N PRO A 390 -33.04 -15.92 -23.77
CA PRO A 390 -34.29 -15.23 -24.13
C PRO A 390 -34.08 -13.78 -24.61
N VAL A 391 -32.98 -13.13 -24.20
CA VAL A 391 -32.68 -11.72 -24.50
C VAL A 391 -31.19 -11.55 -24.87
N PRO A 392 -30.85 -10.80 -25.95
CA PRO A 392 -29.47 -10.64 -26.40
C PRO A 392 -28.64 -9.73 -25.50
N VAL A 393 -27.34 -10.03 -25.37
CA VAL A 393 -26.36 -9.23 -24.62
C VAL A 393 -25.67 -8.23 -25.55
N LYS A 394 -25.58 -6.97 -25.12
CA LYS A 394 -24.99 -5.88 -25.90
C LYS A 394 -23.67 -5.43 -25.27
N LEU A 395 -22.56 -5.53 -26.00
CA LEU A 395 -21.25 -5.05 -25.54
C LEU A 395 -20.79 -3.81 -26.32
N PHE A 396 -20.58 -2.69 -25.64
CA PHE A 396 -19.94 -1.50 -26.19
C PHE A 396 -18.48 -1.45 -25.74
N LEU A 397 -17.54 -1.39 -26.68
CA LEU A 397 -16.11 -1.30 -26.40
C LEU A 397 -15.52 -0.07 -27.04
N THR A 398 -14.60 0.61 -26.36
CA THR A 398 -13.72 1.60 -26.99
C THR A 398 -12.27 1.17 -26.89
N SER A 399 -11.49 1.44 -27.94
CA SER A 399 -10.03 1.28 -27.90
C SER A 399 -9.31 2.14 -28.94
N ARG A 400 -7.98 2.17 -28.86
CA ARG A 400 -7.11 2.50 -30.00
C ARG A 400 -7.01 1.32 -30.97
N SER A 401 -6.49 1.60 -32.17
CA SER A 401 -6.19 0.57 -33.17
C SER A 401 -4.88 -0.12 -32.81
N GLU A 402 -4.96 -1.16 -31.98
CA GLU A 402 -3.81 -1.96 -31.54
C GLU A 402 -3.71 -3.28 -32.33
N PRO A 403 -2.50 -3.70 -32.75
CA PRO A 403 -2.33 -4.97 -33.48
C PRO A 403 -2.85 -6.18 -32.71
N VAL A 404 -2.68 -6.17 -31.38
CA VAL A 404 -3.11 -7.24 -30.47
C VAL A 404 -4.63 -7.41 -30.46
N LEU A 405 -5.37 -6.34 -30.71
CA LEU A 405 -6.84 -6.34 -30.74
C LEU A 405 -7.40 -6.74 -32.12
N LYS A 406 -6.58 -6.90 -33.17
CA LYS A 406 -7.03 -7.34 -34.51
C LYS A 406 -7.64 -8.74 -34.52
N VAL A 407 -7.48 -9.51 -33.44
CA VAL A 407 -8.21 -10.78 -33.23
C VAL A 407 -9.72 -10.57 -33.35
N PHE A 408 -10.24 -9.39 -32.99
CA PHE A 408 -11.64 -9.01 -33.14
C PHE A 408 -12.10 -8.86 -34.60
N ASP A 409 -11.22 -8.60 -35.57
CA ASP A 409 -11.65 -8.33 -36.96
C ASP A 409 -12.29 -9.55 -37.65
N SER A 410 -12.14 -10.73 -37.06
CA SER A 410 -12.56 -12.02 -37.64
C SER A 410 -13.87 -12.58 -37.10
N HIS A 411 -14.49 -11.96 -36.09
CA HIS A 411 -15.69 -12.52 -35.44
C HIS A 411 -16.98 -11.89 -35.99
N PRO A 412 -17.96 -12.70 -36.45
CA PRO A 412 -19.15 -12.23 -37.16
C PRO A 412 -20.12 -11.36 -36.33
N SER A 413 -19.99 -11.35 -35.00
CA SER A 413 -20.89 -10.60 -34.11
C SER A 413 -20.42 -9.18 -33.79
N ILE A 414 -19.31 -8.72 -34.40
CA ILE A 414 -18.71 -7.41 -34.11
C ILE A 414 -19.02 -6.41 -35.22
N THR A 415 -19.62 -5.30 -34.83
CA THR A 415 -19.76 -4.10 -35.67
C THR A 415 -18.65 -3.13 -35.30
N LEU A 416 -17.67 -2.97 -36.20
CA LEU A 416 -16.57 -2.03 -36.04
C LEU A 416 -16.99 -0.63 -36.52
N CYS A 417 -16.86 0.36 -35.64
CA CYS A 417 -17.02 1.77 -35.93
C CYS A 417 -15.65 2.46 -35.79
N ILE A 418 -15.08 2.89 -36.92
CA ILE A 418 -13.83 3.66 -36.92
C ILE A 418 -14.20 5.14 -36.91
N LEU A 419 -13.89 5.82 -35.82
CA LEU A 419 -14.03 7.27 -35.70
C LEU A 419 -13.04 7.95 -36.63
N SER A 420 -13.57 8.77 -37.52
CA SER A 420 -12.79 9.65 -38.39
C SER A 420 -12.98 11.12 -38.01
N SER A 421 -12.11 11.97 -38.53
CA SER A 421 -12.21 13.43 -38.34
C SER A 421 -13.56 13.99 -38.83
N ILE A 422 -14.16 13.40 -39.88
CA ILE A 422 -15.42 13.86 -40.46
C ILE A 422 -16.57 13.82 -39.45
N GLN A 423 -16.64 12.77 -38.62
CA GLN A 423 -17.71 12.58 -37.63
C GLN A 423 -17.53 13.49 -36.41
N THR A 424 -16.29 13.87 -36.08
CA THR A 424 -15.97 14.65 -34.88
C THR A 424 -15.94 16.16 -35.12
N ILE A 425 -15.76 16.62 -36.36
CA ILE A 425 -15.70 18.06 -36.71
C ILE A 425 -16.90 18.85 -36.20
N SER A 426 -18.13 18.35 -36.42
CA SER A 426 -19.35 19.03 -35.96
C SER A 426 -19.41 19.12 -34.42
N ASP A 427 -18.99 18.05 -33.73
CA ASP A 427 -19.00 18.02 -32.27
C ASP A 427 -17.91 18.95 -31.69
N ILE A 428 -16.73 19.04 -32.34
CA ILE A 428 -15.66 19.98 -31.97
C ILE A 428 -16.11 21.42 -32.19
N GLU A 429 -16.88 21.70 -33.23
CA GLU A 429 -17.43 23.04 -33.45
C GLU A 429 -18.41 23.45 -32.33
N ILE A 430 -19.28 22.52 -31.90
CA ILE A 430 -20.18 22.75 -30.76
C ILE A 430 -19.37 22.97 -29.47
N TYR A 431 -18.39 22.10 -29.21
CA TYR A 431 -17.51 22.20 -28.05
C TYR A 431 -16.74 23.53 -28.00
N THR A 432 -16.07 23.90 -29.10
CA THR A 432 -15.26 25.13 -29.18
C THR A 432 -16.12 26.38 -29.05
N ARG A 433 -17.31 26.39 -29.65
CA ARG A 433 -18.29 27.48 -29.48
C ARG A 433 -18.67 27.64 -28.00
N ASN A 434 -19.06 26.55 -27.34
CA ASN A 434 -19.45 26.59 -25.93
C ASN A 434 -18.28 27.04 -25.03
N ALA A 435 -17.07 26.55 -25.27
CA ALA A 435 -15.88 26.96 -24.53
C ALA A 435 -15.55 28.44 -24.70
N VAL A 436 -15.62 28.98 -25.92
CA VAL A 436 -15.42 30.42 -26.20
C VAL A 436 -16.50 31.29 -25.54
N GLU A 437 -17.75 30.81 -25.46
CA GLU A 437 -18.86 31.53 -24.83
C GLU A 437 -18.82 31.48 -23.29
N THR A 438 -18.29 30.41 -22.72
CA THR A 438 -18.13 30.23 -21.27
C THR A 438 -16.93 31.01 -20.74
N SER A 439 -15.87 31.15 -21.54
CA SER A 439 -14.66 31.88 -21.18
C SER A 439 -14.89 33.40 -21.08
N SER A 440 -14.58 33.99 -19.92
CA SER A 440 -14.71 35.44 -19.71
C SER A 440 -13.80 36.26 -20.64
N THR A 441 -12.57 35.78 -20.89
CA THR A 441 -11.58 36.43 -21.76
C THR A 441 -11.99 36.36 -23.22
N LEU A 442 -12.35 35.16 -23.72
CA LEU A 442 -12.66 34.96 -25.14
C LEU A 442 -14.04 35.53 -25.52
N ARG A 443 -15.00 35.53 -24.60
CA ARG A 443 -16.34 36.12 -24.81
C ARG A 443 -16.28 37.63 -25.01
N ALA A 444 -15.31 38.32 -24.41
CA ALA A 444 -15.11 39.76 -24.53
C ALA A 444 -14.59 40.20 -25.92
N LEU A 445 -14.18 39.25 -26.77
CA LEU A 445 -13.66 39.52 -28.11
C LEU A 445 -14.76 39.85 -29.12
N ASP A 446 -14.37 40.56 -30.18
CA ASP A 446 -15.25 40.87 -31.31
C ASP A 446 -15.85 39.60 -31.93
N VAL A 447 -17.10 39.72 -32.42
CA VAL A 447 -17.85 38.60 -33.01
C VAL A 447 -17.09 37.99 -34.19
N GLY A 448 -16.42 38.81 -35.00
CA GLY A 448 -15.61 38.34 -36.13
C GLY A 448 -14.41 37.51 -35.68
N LEU A 449 -13.68 37.96 -34.65
CA LEU A 449 -12.54 37.23 -34.11
C LEU A 449 -12.97 35.93 -33.43
N ARG A 450 -14.10 35.92 -32.71
CA ARG A 450 -14.64 34.68 -32.12
C ARG A 450 -14.98 33.62 -33.18
N LYS A 451 -15.57 34.04 -34.30
CA LYS A 451 -15.85 33.14 -35.44
C LYS A 451 -14.56 32.63 -36.09
N ASP A 452 -13.54 33.47 -36.24
CA ASP A 452 -12.23 33.07 -36.78
C ASP A 452 -11.54 32.06 -35.86
N ILE A 453 -11.58 32.26 -34.54
CA ILE A 453 -11.06 31.30 -33.54
C ILE A 453 -11.73 29.93 -33.75
N ILE A 454 -13.06 29.87 -33.73
CA ILE A 454 -13.81 28.62 -33.86
C ILE A 454 -13.44 27.92 -35.19
N SER A 455 -13.48 28.64 -36.31
CA SER A 455 -13.18 28.07 -37.63
C SER A 455 -11.76 27.51 -37.72
N ARG A 456 -10.75 28.24 -37.24
CA ARG A 456 -9.36 27.80 -37.29
C ARG A 456 -9.10 26.61 -36.38
N LEU A 457 -9.64 26.61 -35.17
CA LEU A 457 -9.48 25.51 -34.23
C LEU A 457 -10.11 24.23 -34.77
N VAL A 458 -11.33 24.30 -35.31
CA VAL A 458 -12.00 23.15 -35.94
C VAL A 458 -11.15 22.59 -37.07
N ASN A 459 -10.68 23.45 -38.00
CA ASN A 459 -9.90 23.02 -39.15
C ASN A 459 -8.53 22.42 -38.79
N LYS A 460 -7.86 22.93 -37.76
CA LYS A 460 -6.51 22.49 -37.33
C LYS A 460 -6.53 21.33 -36.33
N SER A 461 -7.67 21.06 -35.70
CA SER A 461 -7.79 20.01 -34.69
C SER A 461 -7.62 18.59 -35.23
N GLU A 462 -7.80 18.38 -36.53
CA GLU A 462 -7.76 17.06 -37.19
C GLU A 462 -8.63 16.02 -36.45
N GLY A 463 -9.76 16.44 -35.85
CA GLY A 463 -10.68 15.57 -35.11
C GLY A 463 -10.33 15.34 -33.63
N MET A 464 -9.29 15.98 -33.09
CA MET A 464 -8.84 15.80 -31.70
C MET A 464 -9.42 16.85 -30.75
N PHE A 465 -10.34 16.43 -29.88
CA PHE A 465 -10.88 17.28 -28.80
C PHE A 465 -9.82 17.73 -27.81
N LEU A 466 -8.88 16.85 -27.46
CA LEU A 466 -7.79 17.20 -26.55
C LEU A 466 -6.97 18.37 -27.08
N TRP A 467 -6.70 18.38 -28.40
CA TRP A 467 -6.01 19.49 -29.06
C TRP A 467 -6.82 20.78 -28.95
N ALA A 468 -8.12 20.73 -29.24
CA ALA A 468 -8.99 21.91 -29.16
C ALA A 468 -9.05 22.47 -27.73
N LYS A 469 -9.17 21.61 -26.72
CA LYS A 469 -9.15 21.98 -25.29
C LYS A 469 -7.85 22.67 -24.90
N LEU A 470 -6.70 22.11 -25.29
CA LEU A 470 -5.39 22.69 -25.02
C LEU A 470 -5.21 24.06 -25.68
N MET A 471 -5.61 24.20 -26.95
CA MET A 471 -5.49 25.47 -27.67
C MET A 471 -6.42 26.54 -27.13
N ILE A 472 -7.64 26.20 -26.71
CA ILE A 472 -8.54 27.14 -26.02
C ILE A 472 -7.88 27.65 -24.75
N HIS A 473 -7.35 26.75 -23.91
CA HIS A 473 -6.70 27.12 -22.67
C HIS A 473 -5.47 28.04 -22.89
N GLU A 474 -4.69 27.81 -23.95
CA GLU A 474 -3.57 28.69 -24.30
C GLU A 474 -4.02 30.04 -24.90
N LEU A 475 -5.15 30.09 -25.59
CA LEU A 475 -5.76 31.34 -26.06
C LEU A 475 -6.28 32.19 -24.89
N GLU A 476 -6.82 31.57 -23.84
CA GLU A 476 -7.30 32.25 -22.63
C GLU A 476 -6.19 32.96 -21.85
N LYS A 477 -4.96 32.45 -21.93
CA LYS A 477 -3.78 33.03 -21.27
C LYS A 477 -3.24 34.28 -21.98
N GLN A 478 -3.69 34.56 -23.21
CA GLN A 478 -3.19 35.70 -23.98
C GLN A 478 -3.70 37.02 -23.43
N LYS A 479 -2.81 38.02 -23.37
CA LYS A 479 -3.10 39.32 -22.73
C LYS A 479 -3.81 40.31 -23.67
N SER A 480 -3.73 40.13 -24.99
CA SER A 480 -4.36 41.03 -25.97
C SER A 480 -4.96 40.30 -27.17
N SER A 481 -5.94 40.94 -27.82
CA SER A 481 -6.53 40.45 -29.08
C SER A 481 -5.49 40.30 -30.20
N SER A 482 -4.43 41.12 -30.19
CA SER A 482 -3.32 41.04 -31.15
C SER A 482 -2.43 39.81 -30.92
N ASP A 483 -2.23 39.41 -29.65
CA ASP A 483 -1.49 38.19 -29.30
C ASP A 483 -2.28 36.95 -29.71
N ILE A 484 -3.60 36.97 -29.50
CA ILE A 484 -4.53 35.93 -29.96
C ILE A 484 -4.43 35.76 -31.48
N GLN A 485 -4.50 36.84 -32.26
CA GLN A 485 -4.35 36.75 -33.72
C GLN A 485 -2.97 36.22 -34.15
N ARG A 486 -1.90 36.64 -33.47
CA ARG A 486 -0.55 36.10 -33.72
C ARG A 486 -0.47 34.60 -33.44
N MET A 487 -1.11 34.13 -32.37
CA MET A 487 -1.19 32.71 -32.04
C MET A 487 -2.04 31.92 -33.04
N LEU A 488 -3.19 32.46 -33.47
CA LEU A 488 -4.05 31.85 -34.49
C LEU A 488 -3.34 31.64 -35.84
N ASN A 489 -2.35 32.48 -36.17
CA ASN A 489 -1.52 32.32 -37.36
C ASN A 489 -0.41 31.26 -37.21
N ARG A 490 -0.08 30.85 -35.99
CA ARG A 490 0.97 29.87 -35.66
C ARG A 490 0.39 28.59 -35.03
N LEU A 491 -0.89 28.31 -35.25
CA LEU A 491 -1.54 27.13 -34.67
C LEU A 491 -0.85 25.84 -35.16
N PRO A 492 -0.50 24.93 -34.23
CA PRO A 492 0.09 23.65 -34.56
C PRO A 492 -0.86 22.77 -35.37
N SER A 493 -0.30 21.89 -36.19
CA SER A 493 -1.01 20.78 -36.83
C SER A 493 -0.88 19.54 -35.95
N GLY A 494 -2.00 19.11 -35.37
CA GLY A 494 -2.05 17.90 -34.55
C GLY A 494 -1.34 17.97 -33.19
N MET A 495 -1.38 16.86 -32.45
CA MET A 495 -0.98 16.81 -31.03
C MET A 495 0.53 16.92 -30.79
N LYS A 496 1.37 16.37 -31.67
CA LYS A 496 2.83 16.38 -31.48
C LYS A 496 3.41 17.80 -31.56
N GLU A 497 2.95 18.59 -32.52
CA GLU A 497 3.31 20.01 -32.64
C GLU A 497 2.68 20.84 -31.52
N ALA A 498 1.47 20.51 -31.07
CA ALA A 498 0.88 21.19 -29.93
C ALA A 498 1.69 21.00 -28.65
N PHE A 499 2.11 19.77 -28.34
CA PHE A 499 2.99 19.52 -27.21
C PHE A 499 4.35 20.20 -27.37
N SER A 500 4.96 20.19 -28.56
CA SER A 500 6.25 20.86 -28.77
C SER A 500 6.16 22.37 -28.55
N ILE A 501 5.08 23.01 -28.99
CA ILE A 501 4.84 24.45 -28.76
C ILE A 501 4.60 24.74 -27.28
N ILE A 502 3.73 23.97 -26.61
CA ILE A 502 3.43 24.21 -25.18
C ILE A 502 4.68 24.00 -24.31
N ILE A 503 5.45 22.94 -24.59
CA ILE A 503 6.72 22.67 -23.89
C ILE A 503 7.76 23.76 -24.21
N GLY A 504 7.86 24.21 -25.46
CA GLY A 504 8.78 25.28 -25.86
C GLY A 504 8.43 26.68 -25.33
N GLN A 505 7.24 26.85 -24.75
CA GLN A 505 6.76 28.10 -24.13
C GLN A 505 6.81 28.06 -22.60
N MET A 506 7.42 27.02 -22.02
CA MET A 506 7.69 26.98 -20.58
C MET A 506 8.73 28.06 -20.22
N GLU A 507 8.55 28.70 -19.06
CA GLU A 507 9.41 29.82 -18.64
C GLU A 507 10.84 29.34 -18.35
N GLU A 508 11.85 30.06 -18.85
CA GLU A 508 13.24 29.79 -18.49
C GLU A 508 13.44 30.00 -16.99
N GLY A 509 13.90 28.97 -16.27
CA GLY A 509 14.08 28.98 -14.82
C GLY A 509 13.01 28.24 -14.00
N CYS A 510 11.94 27.73 -14.62
CA CYS A 510 10.99 26.85 -13.92
C CYS A 510 11.41 25.37 -14.00
N ASN A 511 11.14 24.58 -12.95
CA ASN A 511 11.42 23.13 -12.92
C ASN A 511 10.40 22.30 -13.71
N GLY A 512 9.65 22.90 -14.64
CA GLY A 512 8.61 22.22 -15.41
C GLY A 512 9.14 21.01 -16.20
N ASP A 513 10.31 21.16 -16.84
CA ASP A 513 10.95 20.05 -17.55
C ASP A 513 11.44 18.95 -16.60
N ILE A 514 11.91 19.31 -15.41
CA ILE A 514 12.34 18.34 -14.38
C ILE A 514 11.15 17.52 -13.89
N ILE A 515 10.01 18.17 -13.63
CA ILE A 515 8.77 17.49 -13.24
C ILE A 515 8.35 16.50 -14.33
N PHE A 516 8.46 16.88 -15.61
CA PHE A 516 8.14 16.00 -16.73
C PHE A 516 9.08 14.80 -16.81
N GLN A 517 10.38 14.99 -16.59
CA GLN A 517 11.33 13.89 -16.52
C GLN A 517 10.96 12.90 -15.41
N TYR A 518 10.61 13.38 -14.20
CA TYR A 518 10.18 12.51 -13.12
C TYR A 518 8.91 11.73 -13.44
N LEU A 519 7.83 12.40 -13.83
CA LEU A 519 6.56 11.74 -14.14
C LEU A 519 6.68 10.76 -15.31
N THR A 520 7.58 11.04 -16.26
CA THR A 520 7.89 10.15 -17.38
C THR A 520 8.57 8.87 -16.89
N ALA A 521 9.59 8.98 -16.03
CA ALA A 521 10.38 7.83 -15.56
C ALA A 521 9.65 6.95 -14.53
N THR A 522 8.69 7.50 -13.78
CA THR A 522 8.05 6.80 -12.65
C THR A 522 7.27 5.54 -13.06
N PHE A 523 7.39 4.49 -12.23
CA PHE A 523 6.68 3.20 -12.40
C PHE A 523 5.30 3.17 -11.72
N ARG A 524 5.02 4.14 -10.85
CA ARG A 524 3.70 4.44 -10.30
C ARG A 524 3.54 5.97 -10.17
N PRO A 525 2.32 6.51 -10.14
CA PRO A 525 2.10 7.91 -9.80
C PRO A 525 2.82 8.29 -8.50
N LEU A 526 3.48 9.44 -8.51
CA LEU A 526 4.08 10.03 -7.31
C LEU A 526 3.00 10.72 -6.50
N THR A 527 3.14 10.68 -5.19
CA THR A 527 2.35 11.51 -4.29
C THR A 527 2.91 12.94 -4.25
N LEU A 528 2.08 13.91 -3.89
CA LEU A 528 2.50 15.31 -3.74
C LEU A 528 3.69 15.46 -2.76
N PRO A 529 3.72 14.76 -1.59
CA PRO A 529 4.89 14.79 -0.71
C PRO A 529 6.16 14.22 -1.35
N GLU A 530 6.06 13.13 -2.10
CA GLU A 530 7.21 12.52 -2.80
C GLU A 530 7.78 13.46 -3.87
N LEU A 531 6.93 14.13 -4.64
CA LEU A 531 7.39 15.12 -5.63
C LEU A 531 8.01 16.34 -4.96
N THR A 532 7.48 16.75 -3.81
CA THR A 532 8.01 17.89 -3.03
C THR A 532 9.46 17.63 -2.62
N GLU A 533 9.74 16.47 -2.03
CA GLU A 533 11.12 16.10 -1.63
C GLU A 533 12.06 15.97 -2.84
N LEU A 534 11.56 15.45 -3.97
CA LEU A 534 12.33 15.38 -5.22
C LEU A 534 12.75 16.77 -5.72
N LEU A 535 11.83 17.74 -5.69
CA LEU A 535 12.12 19.11 -6.12
C LEU A 535 13.04 19.86 -5.15
N GLU A 536 12.94 19.59 -3.85
CA GLU A 536 13.86 20.15 -2.83
C GLU A 536 15.31 19.68 -3.06
N MET A 537 15.49 18.41 -3.43
CA MET A 537 16.80 17.83 -3.72
C MET A 537 17.45 18.33 -5.03
N GLU A 538 16.70 18.95 -5.94
CA GLU A 538 17.23 19.48 -7.21
C GLU A 538 17.87 20.87 -7.05
N SER A 539 17.84 21.45 -5.85
CA SER A 539 18.50 22.73 -5.56
C SER A 539 20.03 22.61 -5.67
N GLU A 540 20.67 23.64 -6.24
CA GLU A 540 22.13 23.64 -6.53
C GLU A 540 23.02 23.60 -5.27
N ASP A 541 22.45 23.88 -4.09
CA ASP A 541 23.10 23.72 -2.80
C ASP A 541 23.16 22.23 -2.45
N ARG A 542 24.32 21.62 -2.69
CA ARG A 542 24.60 20.18 -2.57
C ARG A 542 24.42 19.55 -1.17
N ASP A 543 23.87 20.30 -0.22
CA ASP A 543 23.52 19.87 1.12
C ASP A 543 22.00 19.83 1.26
N TYR A 544 21.36 18.76 0.78
CA TYR A 544 19.93 18.53 1.02
C TYR A 544 19.64 18.61 2.52
N ASN A 545 18.74 19.51 2.93
CA ASN A 545 18.28 19.62 4.30
C ASN A 545 16.76 19.39 4.35
N PRO A 546 16.26 18.29 4.95
CA PRO A 546 14.83 18.00 5.05
C PRO A 546 14.06 19.02 5.92
N GLN A 547 14.76 20.00 6.53
CA GLN A 547 14.15 21.15 7.20
C GLN A 547 14.00 22.38 6.29
N GLN A 548 14.66 22.43 5.13
CA GLN A 548 14.45 23.45 4.11
C GLN A 548 13.21 23.09 3.28
N LYS A 549 12.04 23.46 3.82
CA LYS A 549 10.77 23.28 3.10
C LYS A 549 10.64 24.30 1.98
N LEU A 550 10.16 23.83 0.83
CA LEU A 550 9.61 24.73 -0.19
C LEU A 550 8.52 25.61 0.45
N LEU A 551 8.72 26.92 0.40
CA LEU A 551 7.77 27.91 0.94
C LEU A 551 6.53 28.09 0.04
N ILE A 552 6.55 27.49 -1.15
CA ILE A 552 5.51 27.62 -2.18
C ILE A 552 4.63 26.37 -2.14
N PRO A 553 3.28 26.50 -2.21
CA PRO A 553 2.40 25.37 -2.44
C PRO A 553 2.80 24.62 -3.72
N VAL A 554 3.38 23.42 -3.56
CA VAL A 554 3.93 22.65 -4.69
C VAL A 554 2.86 22.31 -5.73
N GLU A 555 1.60 22.16 -5.31
CA GLU A 555 0.49 21.95 -6.24
C GLU A 555 0.30 23.13 -7.21
N GLU A 556 0.27 24.36 -6.70
CA GLU A 556 0.14 25.57 -7.52
C GLU A 556 1.38 25.77 -8.39
N TYR A 557 2.56 25.50 -7.85
CA TYR A 557 3.82 25.56 -8.59
C TYR A 557 3.84 24.56 -9.75
N VAL A 558 3.43 23.31 -9.54
CA VAL A 558 3.35 22.29 -10.59
C VAL A 558 2.36 22.71 -11.68
N GLN A 559 1.18 23.22 -11.31
CA GLN A 559 0.21 23.69 -12.30
C GLN A 559 0.74 24.85 -13.15
N GLN A 560 1.46 25.80 -12.54
CA GLN A 560 2.06 26.94 -13.22
C GLN A 560 3.27 26.52 -14.08
N ALA A 561 4.24 25.83 -13.51
CA ALA A 561 5.48 25.40 -14.17
C ALA A 561 5.21 24.45 -15.35
N CYS A 562 4.23 23.55 -15.21
CA CYS A 562 3.85 22.61 -16.27
C CYS A 562 2.76 23.16 -17.20
N ARG A 563 2.39 24.45 -17.10
CA ARG A 563 1.35 25.13 -17.90
C ARG A 563 0.01 24.39 -17.99
N GLY A 564 -0.36 23.65 -16.95
CA GLY A 564 -1.60 22.87 -16.90
C GLY A 564 -1.58 21.54 -17.68
N LEU A 565 -0.39 21.01 -17.99
CA LEU A 565 -0.21 19.66 -18.56
C LEU A 565 -0.06 18.56 -17.49
N VAL A 566 0.01 18.95 -16.23
CA VAL A 566 0.10 18.06 -15.06
C VAL A 566 -1.00 18.45 -14.08
N THR A 567 -1.66 17.45 -13.49
CA THR A 567 -2.75 17.58 -12.52
C THR A 567 -2.38 16.89 -11.21
N CYS A 568 -2.84 17.48 -10.11
CA CYS A 568 -2.76 16.89 -8.78
C CYS A 568 -4.19 16.52 -8.35
N ASN A 569 -4.52 15.21 -8.36
CA ASN A 569 -5.83 14.72 -7.94
C ASN A 569 -5.64 13.79 -6.74
N ASP A 570 -6.39 13.99 -5.66
CA ASP A 570 -6.33 13.17 -4.43
C ASP A 570 -4.90 13.02 -3.86
N GLY A 571 -4.06 14.06 -4.01
CA GLY A 571 -2.66 14.03 -3.59
C GLY A 571 -1.72 13.23 -4.49
N LEU A 572 -2.16 12.76 -5.66
CA LEU A 572 -1.33 12.12 -6.68
C LEU A 572 -1.05 13.07 -7.84
N VAL A 573 0.20 13.09 -8.30
CA VAL A 573 0.67 13.92 -9.41
C VAL A 573 0.75 13.09 -10.69
N GLN A 574 0.05 13.51 -11.74
CA GLN A 574 -0.03 12.79 -13.02
C GLN A 574 -0.09 13.75 -14.21
N PHE A 575 0.31 13.26 -15.39
CA PHE A 575 0.03 13.98 -16.64
C PHE A 575 -1.48 14.05 -16.89
N VAL A 576 -1.94 15.17 -17.44
CA VAL A 576 -3.35 15.38 -17.82
C VAL A 576 -3.84 14.33 -18.81
N HIS A 577 -2.94 13.81 -19.66
CA HIS A 577 -3.28 12.77 -20.63
C HIS A 577 -2.09 11.86 -20.91
N GLN A 578 -2.35 10.57 -21.07
CA GLN A 578 -1.32 9.56 -21.34
C GLN A 578 -0.52 9.83 -22.62
N SER A 579 -1.16 10.41 -23.64
CA SER A 579 -0.48 10.79 -24.89
C SER A 579 0.65 11.80 -24.73
N LEU A 580 0.68 12.57 -23.63
CA LEU A 580 1.84 13.41 -23.31
C LEU A 580 3.03 12.54 -22.87
N LYS A 581 2.80 11.55 -21.99
CA LYS A 581 3.82 10.58 -21.59
C LYS A 581 4.33 9.80 -22.80
N GLU A 582 3.44 9.31 -23.66
CA GLU A 582 3.80 8.63 -24.92
C GLU A 582 4.63 9.53 -25.85
N TYR A 583 4.23 10.79 -26.02
CA TYR A 583 5.00 11.76 -26.82
C TYR A 583 6.43 11.93 -26.28
N LEU A 584 6.58 12.07 -24.96
CA LEU A 584 7.89 12.18 -24.30
C LEU A 584 8.71 10.88 -24.43
N CYS A 585 8.08 9.71 -24.32
CA CYS A 585 8.75 8.41 -24.46
C CYS A 585 9.18 8.09 -25.90
N GLU A 586 8.27 8.23 -26.86
CA GLU A 586 8.46 7.76 -28.24
C GLU A 586 9.18 8.77 -29.13
N SER A 587 8.81 10.05 -29.02
CA SER A 587 9.36 11.10 -29.89
C SER A 587 10.65 11.69 -29.35
N ARG A 588 11.00 11.41 -28.07
CA ARG A 588 12.23 11.85 -27.42
C ARG A 588 12.88 10.70 -26.64
N LYS A 589 13.29 9.62 -27.31
CA LYS A 589 13.95 8.46 -26.66
C LYS A 589 15.09 8.85 -25.72
N LEU A 590 15.97 9.76 -26.15
CA LEU A 590 17.06 10.28 -25.31
C LEU A 590 16.55 11.01 -24.05
N TYR A 591 15.41 11.70 -24.15
CA TYR A 591 14.76 12.35 -23.01
C TYR A 591 14.22 11.32 -22.01
N TYR A 592 13.61 10.24 -22.50
CA TYR A 592 13.14 9.13 -21.66
C TYR A 592 14.29 8.44 -20.92
N GLU A 593 15.38 8.13 -21.62
CA GLU A 593 16.58 7.52 -21.02
C GLU A 593 17.25 8.46 -20.00
N ASN A 594 17.35 9.75 -20.32
CA ASN A 594 17.85 10.78 -19.40
C ASN A 594 16.94 10.93 -18.17
N SER A 595 15.63 10.79 -18.35
CA SER A 595 14.65 10.82 -17.26
C SER A 595 14.87 9.67 -16.28
N HIS A 596 15.08 8.45 -16.79
CA HIS A 596 15.44 7.29 -15.95
C HIS A 596 16.80 7.46 -15.28
N SER A 597 17.77 8.05 -15.98
CA SER A 597 19.10 8.35 -15.43
C SER A 597 19.03 9.34 -14.27
N ARG A 598 18.22 10.40 -14.42
CA ARG A 598 17.97 11.39 -13.37
C ARG A 598 17.23 10.78 -12.20
N MET A 599 16.16 10.03 -12.44
CA MET A 599 15.42 9.35 -11.38
C MET A 599 16.30 8.34 -10.63
N ALA A 600 17.16 7.61 -11.34
CA ALA A 600 18.19 6.79 -10.73
C ALA A 600 19.08 7.65 -9.83
N ALA A 601 19.65 8.75 -10.32
CA ALA A 601 20.47 9.65 -9.51
C ALA A 601 19.76 10.19 -8.25
N MET A 602 18.46 10.54 -8.34
CA MET A 602 17.69 11.04 -7.20
C MET A 602 17.38 9.97 -6.16
N THR A 603 16.87 8.82 -6.61
CA THR A 603 16.62 7.67 -5.71
C THR A 603 17.89 7.23 -4.99
N LEU A 604 19.01 7.33 -5.69
CA LEU A 604 20.34 7.04 -5.20
C LEU A 604 20.82 8.12 -4.18
N THR A 605 20.75 9.40 -4.53
CA THR A 605 21.17 10.53 -3.66
C THR A 605 20.36 10.57 -2.36
N TYR A 606 19.06 10.30 -2.43
CA TYR A 606 18.20 10.24 -1.26
C TYR A 606 18.63 9.11 -0.31
N GLY A 607 19.02 7.95 -0.85
CA GLY A 607 19.55 6.83 -0.07
C GLY A 607 20.90 7.14 0.60
N SER A 608 21.77 7.94 -0.03
CA SER A 608 23.07 8.31 0.54
C SER A 608 22.95 9.37 1.65
N PHE A 609 22.03 10.32 1.51
CA PHE A 609 21.73 11.33 2.52
C PHE A 609 21.32 10.70 3.87
N TYR A 610 20.51 9.65 3.82
CA TYR A 610 20.12 8.89 5.02
C TYR A 610 21.32 8.32 5.79
N ARG A 611 22.40 7.92 5.09
CA ARG A 611 23.62 7.38 5.74
C ARG A 611 24.27 8.42 6.65
N LEU A 612 24.40 9.67 6.21
CA LEU A 612 25.07 10.71 6.97
C LEU A 612 24.32 11.07 8.26
N ASN A 613 22.99 11.02 8.23
CA ASN A 613 22.16 11.28 9.41
C ASN A 613 22.00 10.07 10.35
N SER A 614 22.33 8.85 9.91
CA SER A 614 22.21 7.62 10.70
C SER A 614 23.51 7.14 11.36
N GLN A 615 24.66 7.78 11.09
CA GLN A 615 25.97 7.47 11.70
C GLN A 615 26.01 7.58 13.25
N ALA A 616 24.94 8.00 13.91
CA ALA A 616 24.87 8.14 15.36
C ALA A 616 24.44 6.88 16.12
N THR A 617 24.15 5.72 15.49
CA THR A 617 23.48 4.60 16.21
C THR A 617 23.87 3.17 15.80
N SER A 618 23.95 2.29 16.80
CA SER A 618 24.24 0.85 16.67
C SER A 618 23.18 0.04 15.90
N GLU A 619 23.58 -1.12 15.33
CA GLU A 619 22.69 -2.10 14.63
C GLU A 619 21.44 -2.49 15.43
N ALA A 620 21.53 -2.57 16.76
CA ALA A 620 20.43 -2.97 17.63
C ALA A 620 19.30 -1.93 17.73
N THR A 621 19.58 -0.67 17.42
CA THR A 621 18.65 0.48 17.47
C THR A 621 18.02 0.84 16.12
N LEU A 622 18.49 0.22 15.02
CA LEU A 622 18.03 0.52 13.66
C LEU A 622 16.66 -0.10 13.32
N ASN A 623 16.35 -1.29 13.83
CA ASN A 623 15.06 -1.96 13.61
C ASN A 623 13.86 -1.14 14.16
N ASP A 624 13.99 -0.55 15.35
CA ASP A 624 12.91 0.17 16.01
C ASP A 624 12.65 1.55 15.37
N ARG A 625 13.65 2.15 14.71
CA ARG A 625 13.53 3.49 14.10
C ARG A 625 13.12 3.50 12.63
N PHE A 626 13.32 2.40 11.89
CA PHE A 626 12.98 2.31 10.47
C PHE A 626 11.54 2.78 10.15
N ARG A 627 10.60 2.51 11.06
CA ARG A 627 9.18 2.87 10.90
C ARG A 627 8.87 4.36 11.12
N GLY A 628 9.50 4.99 12.10
CA GLY A 628 9.41 6.44 12.30
C GLY A 628 10.00 7.22 11.12
N PHE A 629 11.00 6.63 10.47
CA PHE A 629 11.61 7.22 9.28
C PHE A 629 10.71 7.20 8.05
N LYS A 630 9.89 6.15 7.81
CA LYS A 630 8.93 6.13 6.69
C LYS A 630 7.90 7.28 6.74
N GLN A 631 7.53 7.72 7.95
CA GLN A 631 6.63 8.86 8.13
C GLN A 631 7.34 10.20 7.93
N THR A 632 8.65 10.25 8.17
CA THR A 632 9.47 11.45 8.05
C THR A 632 10.00 11.65 6.62
N TYR A 633 10.18 10.56 5.87
CA TYR A 633 10.82 10.49 4.56
C TYR A 633 9.90 9.79 3.53
N PRO A 634 8.87 10.47 3.00
CA PRO A 634 7.90 9.91 2.04
C PRO A 634 8.52 9.22 0.81
N PHE A 635 9.60 9.74 0.25
CA PHE A 635 10.23 9.21 -0.97
C PHE A 635 11.09 7.96 -0.75
N LEU A 636 11.41 7.62 0.52
CA LEU A 636 12.32 6.52 0.86
C LEU A 636 11.85 5.15 0.36
N GLU A 637 10.55 4.88 0.46
CA GLU A 637 9.99 3.61 0.01
C GLU A 637 10.07 3.49 -1.52
N TYR A 638 9.71 4.56 -2.23
CA TYR A 638 9.80 4.57 -3.69
C TYR A 638 11.25 4.37 -4.15
N SER A 639 12.20 5.07 -3.52
CA SER A 639 13.61 5.02 -3.89
C SER A 639 14.18 3.61 -3.73
N ILE A 640 13.96 2.96 -2.58
CA ILE A 640 14.50 1.62 -2.30
C ILE A 640 13.89 0.56 -3.21
N LEU A 641 12.58 0.64 -3.51
CA LEU A 641 11.90 -0.35 -4.34
C LEU A 641 12.23 -0.25 -5.84
N ASN A 642 12.60 0.94 -6.34
CA ASN A 642 12.67 1.19 -7.78
C ASN A 642 14.04 1.62 -8.32
N TRP A 643 15.04 1.93 -7.49
CA TRP A 643 16.35 2.41 -7.97
C TRP A 643 17.00 1.44 -8.98
N CYS A 644 16.94 0.12 -8.72
CA CYS A 644 17.48 -0.91 -9.61
C CYS A 644 16.81 -0.89 -10.99
N LYS A 645 15.49 -0.72 -11.02
CA LYS A 645 14.72 -0.69 -12.27
C LYS A 645 15.08 0.57 -13.07
N HIS A 646 15.16 1.73 -12.42
CA HIS A 646 15.59 2.96 -13.10
C HIS A 646 17.04 2.85 -13.63
N ALA A 647 17.95 2.26 -12.85
CA ALA A 647 19.32 2.03 -13.26
C ALA A 647 19.43 1.11 -14.49
N LYS A 648 18.66 0.00 -14.54
CA LYS A 648 18.62 -0.89 -15.71
C LYS A 648 18.10 -0.18 -16.97
N THR A 649 17.01 0.58 -16.85
CA THR A 649 16.41 1.30 -17.98
C THR A 649 17.31 2.43 -18.49
N SER A 650 18.27 2.90 -17.69
CA SER A 650 19.21 3.96 -18.07
C SER A 650 20.42 3.52 -18.93
N GLN A 651 20.52 2.23 -19.31
CA GLN A 651 21.71 1.68 -19.95
C GLN A 651 21.86 2.04 -21.46
N VAL A 652 22.94 2.82 -21.73
CA VAL A 652 23.81 2.91 -22.94
C VAL A 652 23.46 3.94 -24.04
N GLN A 653 23.87 5.20 -23.85
CA GLN A 653 24.79 5.96 -24.74
C GLN A 653 25.00 7.42 -24.25
N GLY A 654 26.17 7.75 -23.70
CA GLY A 654 26.68 9.14 -23.76
C GLY A 654 26.40 10.11 -22.60
N GLY A 655 26.24 9.64 -21.36
CA GLY A 655 26.11 10.49 -20.15
C GLY A 655 27.05 10.11 -19.00
N LEU A 656 28.28 9.71 -19.30
CA LEU A 656 29.34 9.37 -18.33
C LEU A 656 29.84 10.63 -17.60
N ALA A 657 29.33 10.91 -16.39
CA ALA A 657 30.07 11.63 -15.34
C ALA A 657 29.35 11.58 -13.97
N MET A 658 28.03 11.80 -13.94
CA MET A 658 27.27 11.87 -12.68
C MET A 658 26.85 10.50 -12.14
N ALA A 659 26.50 9.56 -13.03
CA ALA A 659 26.09 8.21 -12.63
C ALA A 659 27.23 7.40 -11.99
N THR A 660 28.47 7.53 -12.45
CA THR A 660 29.60 6.76 -11.92
C THR A 660 29.97 7.14 -10.50
N VAL A 661 29.97 8.42 -10.14
CA VAL A 661 30.31 8.87 -8.77
C VAL A 661 29.21 8.53 -7.77
N VAL A 662 27.94 8.65 -8.18
CA VAL A 662 26.78 8.35 -7.31
C VAL A 662 26.55 6.84 -7.17
N VAL A 663 26.67 6.07 -8.26
CA VAL A 663 26.62 4.59 -8.23
C VAL A 663 27.80 4.03 -7.43
N ASP A 664 29.01 4.58 -7.58
CA ASP A 664 30.17 4.21 -6.75
C ASP A 664 30.02 4.63 -5.28
N ALA A 665 29.33 5.73 -4.97
CA ALA A 665 29.05 6.13 -3.58
C ALA A 665 28.02 5.22 -2.87
N LEU A 666 27.02 4.68 -3.58
CA LEU A 666 25.98 3.81 -3.02
C LEU A 666 26.35 2.34 -2.98
N LEU A 667 27.14 1.88 -3.95
CA LEU A 667 27.76 0.57 -3.89
C LEU A 667 28.88 0.50 -2.83
N ARG A 668 29.01 1.49 -1.92
CA ARG A 668 29.92 1.53 -0.75
C ARG A 668 29.16 1.59 0.58
N ALA A 669 27.82 1.45 0.60
CA ALA A 669 27.00 1.72 1.77
C ALA A 669 26.40 0.45 2.40
N ASP A 670 27.06 -0.06 3.44
CA ASP A 670 26.64 -1.19 4.28
C ASP A 670 25.15 -1.16 4.66
N HIS A 671 24.64 0.02 5.00
CA HIS A 671 23.25 0.21 5.45
C HIS A 671 22.21 0.02 4.34
N LEU A 672 22.58 0.22 3.06
CA LEU A 672 21.65 0.12 1.94
C LEU A 672 21.22 -1.34 1.73
N THR A 673 22.17 -2.28 1.81
CA THR A 673 21.88 -3.72 1.66
C THR A 673 20.89 -4.23 2.70
N TRP A 674 21.02 -3.75 3.93
CA TRP A 674 20.12 -4.06 5.03
C TRP A 674 18.74 -3.43 4.85
N MET A 675 18.68 -2.15 4.44
CA MET A 675 17.42 -1.45 4.21
C MET A 675 16.62 -2.03 3.04
N GLU A 676 17.29 -2.39 1.95
CA GLU A 676 16.70 -3.12 0.82
C GLU A 676 16.00 -4.38 1.31
N SER A 677 16.73 -5.23 2.05
CA SER A 677 16.17 -6.46 2.59
C SER A 677 14.94 -6.21 3.49
N ARG A 678 14.96 -5.19 4.33
CA ARG A 678 13.84 -4.87 5.23
C ARG A 678 12.64 -4.26 4.51
N CYS A 679 12.86 -3.31 3.60
CA CYS A 679 11.82 -2.76 2.74
C CYS A 679 11.13 -3.88 1.95
N PHE A 680 11.92 -4.79 1.38
CA PHE A 680 11.36 -5.91 0.63
C PHE A 680 10.54 -6.81 1.55
N GLU A 681 11.06 -7.21 2.71
CA GLU A 681 10.33 -8.05 3.68
C GLU A 681 9.01 -7.42 4.18
N GLU A 682 8.95 -6.09 4.33
CA GLU A 682 7.73 -5.41 4.80
C GLU A 682 6.70 -5.18 3.68
N CYS A 683 7.13 -5.01 2.43
CA CYS A 683 6.27 -4.57 1.34
C CYS A 683 5.94 -5.64 0.28
N LEU A 684 6.71 -6.73 0.22
CA LEU A 684 6.64 -7.73 -0.85
C LEU A 684 6.47 -9.17 -0.29
N SER A 685 5.92 -10.06 -1.10
CA SER A 685 5.85 -11.48 -0.74
C SER A 685 7.25 -12.12 -0.73
N PRO A 686 7.50 -13.20 0.05
CA PRO A 686 8.81 -13.84 0.14
C PRO A 686 9.49 -14.16 -1.20
N ASN A 687 8.71 -14.55 -2.21
CA ASN A 687 9.24 -14.86 -3.55
C ASN A 687 9.62 -13.59 -4.32
N GLU A 688 8.85 -12.51 -4.18
CA GLU A 688 9.15 -11.21 -4.78
C GLU A 688 10.37 -10.57 -4.12
N VAL A 689 10.51 -10.70 -2.78
CA VAL A 689 11.72 -10.29 -2.04
C VAL A 689 12.96 -10.96 -2.60
N ILE A 690 12.92 -12.29 -2.77
CA ILE A 690 14.03 -13.06 -3.31
C ILE A 690 14.34 -12.62 -4.75
N ALA A 691 13.32 -12.39 -5.58
CA ALA A 691 13.49 -11.93 -6.96
C ALA A 691 14.17 -10.55 -7.00
N CYS A 692 13.69 -9.58 -6.22
CA CYS A 692 14.30 -8.25 -6.14
C CYS A 692 15.74 -8.31 -5.62
N GLN A 693 16.02 -9.11 -4.59
CA GLN A 693 17.36 -9.25 -4.05
C GLN A 693 18.33 -9.93 -5.04
N LEU A 694 17.86 -10.90 -5.82
CA LEU A 694 18.63 -11.51 -6.91
C LEU A 694 18.95 -10.51 -8.02
N GLU A 695 17.98 -9.66 -8.38
CA GLU A 695 18.20 -8.59 -9.35
C GLU A 695 19.24 -7.57 -8.88
N VAL A 696 19.15 -7.15 -7.62
CA VAL A 696 20.13 -6.25 -6.99
C VAL A 696 21.52 -6.92 -7.00
N LEU A 697 21.60 -8.19 -6.64
CA LEU A 697 22.86 -8.94 -6.63
C LEU A 697 23.49 -9.03 -8.03
N GLN A 698 22.68 -9.29 -9.06
CA GLN A 698 23.16 -9.33 -10.45
C GLN A 698 23.76 -7.98 -10.86
N MET A 699 23.05 -6.89 -10.59
CA MET A 699 23.55 -5.54 -10.88
C MET A 699 24.87 -5.28 -10.14
N ARG A 700 24.96 -5.59 -8.84
CA ARG A 700 26.20 -5.42 -8.07
C ARG A 700 27.36 -6.23 -8.67
N ARG A 701 27.12 -7.47 -9.11
CA ARG A 701 28.13 -8.30 -9.80
C ARG A 701 28.60 -7.70 -11.12
N GLU A 702 27.69 -7.15 -11.92
CA GLU A 702 28.03 -6.54 -13.22
C GLU A 702 28.85 -5.25 -13.07
N PHE A 703 28.51 -4.40 -12.09
CA PHE A 703 29.17 -3.10 -11.90
C PHE A 703 30.45 -3.15 -11.05
N ARG A 704 30.51 -4.02 -10.04
CA ARG A 704 31.63 -4.11 -9.07
C ARG A 704 32.51 -5.34 -9.24
N GLY A 705 31.97 -6.39 -9.86
CA GLY A 705 32.56 -7.72 -9.82
C GLY A 705 32.10 -8.54 -8.61
N VAL A 706 32.43 -9.83 -8.65
CA VAL A 706 32.00 -10.83 -7.67
C VAL A 706 32.76 -10.70 -6.34
N SER A 707 33.99 -10.18 -6.37
CA SER A 707 34.88 -10.05 -5.21
C SER A 707 34.70 -8.76 -4.40
N ASP A 708 33.75 -7.91 -4.75
CA ASP A 708 33.47 -6.67 -4.02
C ASP A 708 32.75 -6.93 -2.69
N GLN A 709 33.12 -6.17 -1.66
CA GLN A 709 32.63 -6.34 -0.29
C GLN A 709 31.10 -6.19 -0.19
N GLU A 710 30.49 -5.28 -0.96
CA GLU A 710 29.03 -5.06 -0.93
C GLU A 710 28.28 -6.12 -1.74
N THR A 711 28.86 -6.60 -2.85
CA THR A 711 28.34 -7.76 -3.58
C THR A 711 28.27 -8.99 -2.66
N ILE A 712 29.29 -9.18 -1.83
CA ILE A 712 29.36 -10.29 -0.88
C ILE A 712 28.37 -10.11 0.28
N LYS A 713 28.23 -8.90 0.84
CA LYS A 713 27.20 -8.61 1.85
C LYS A 713 25.78 -8.84 1.31
N THR A 714 25.51 -8.43 0.07
CA THR A 714 24.23 -8.69 -0.61
C THR A 714 23.97 -10.18 -0.75
N THR A 715 25.01 -10.95 -1.11
CA THR A 715 24.95 -12.41 -1.20
C THR A 715 24.70 -13.04 0.18
N LEU A 716 25.35 -12.53 1.23
CA LEU A 716 25.14 -12.96 2.62
C LEU A 716 23.70 -12.69 3.09
N GLU A 717 23.14 -11.52 2.80
CA GLU A 717 21.74 -11.19 3.15
C GLU A 717 20.74 -12.03 2.36
N LEU A 718 20.97 -12.25 1.05
CA LEU A 718 20.16 -13.18 0.26
C LEU A 718 20.19 -14.60 0.87
N GLY A 719 21.36 -15.08 1.29
CA GLY A 719 21.49 -16.36 1.97
C GLY A 719 20.71 -16.41 3.29
N LYS A 720 20.74 -15.34 4.09
CA LYS A 720 19.96 -15.23 5.35
C LYS A 720 18.45 -15.21 5.07
N LEU A 721 18.00 -14.51 4.03
CA LEU A 721 16.61 -14.48 3.57
C LEU A 721 16.13 -15.87 3.16
N LEU A 722 16.90 -16.58 2.33
CA LEU A 722 16.61 -17.96 1.93
C LEU A 722 16.50 -18.89 3.14
N GLN A 723 17.38 -18.69 4.14
CA GLN A 723 17.35 -19.45 5.39
C GLN A 723 16.09 -19.15 6.21
N HIS A 724 15.66 -17.88 6.26
CA HIS A 724 14.43 -17.45 6.93
C HIS A 724 13.18 -18.08 6.31
N HIS A 725 13.12 -18.17 4.99
CA HIS A 725 12.00 -18.76 4.25
C HIS A 725 12.12 -20.29 4.05
N GLY A 726 12.87 -20.98 4.90
CA GLY A 726 12.93 -22.45 4.92
C GLY A 726 13.77 -23.11 3.81
N ARG A 727 14.38 -22.35 2.89
CA ARG A 727 15.25 -22.87 1.82
C ARG A 727 16.69 -23.08 2.30
N VAL A 728 16.85 -23.85 3.38
CA VAL A 728 18.13 -23.95 4.12
C VAL A 728 19.25 -24.58 3.31
N LYS A 729 18.97 -25.59 2.45
CA LYS A 729 19.98 -26.24 1.60
C LYS A 729 20.58 -25.27 0.55
N ALA A 730 19.72 -24.54 -0.16
CA ALA A 730 20.14 -23.54 -1.15
C ALA A 730 20.95 -22.39 -0.49
N SER A 731 20.52 -21.95 0.69
CA SER A 731 21.25 -20.97 1.51
C SER A 731 22.65 -21.46 1.90
N GLN A 732 22.76 -22.73 2.33
CA GLN A 732 24.02 -23.33 2.74
C GLN A 732 25.01 -23.46 1.57
N GLU A 733 24.57 -23.94 0.41
CA GLU A 733 25.41 -24.00 -0.80
C GLU A 733 25.93 -22.61 -1.18
N LEU A 734 25.07 -21.59 -1.07
CA LEU A 734 25.42 -20.21 -1.34
C LEU A 734 26.45 -19.68 -0.33
N PHE A 735 26.32 -19.95 0.97
CA PHE A 735 27.31 -19.54 1.97
C PHE A 735 28.66 -20.26 1.81
N ILE A 736 28.67 -21.55 1.43
CA ILE A 736 29.92 -22.29 1.19
C ILE A 736 30.68 -21.69 0.00
N ARG A 737 29.98 -21.39 -1.10
CA ARG A 737 30.56 -20.70 -2.26
C ARG A 737 31.08 -19.32 -1.86
N LEU A 738 30.29 -18.57 -1.11
CA LEU A 738 30.68 -17.25 -0.60
C LEU A 738 31.95 -17.33 0.25
N LEU A 739 32.06 -18.31 1.15
CA LEU A 739 33.26 -18.46 2.00
C LEU A 739 34.52 -18.77 1.18
N ALA A 740 34.40 -19.56 0.11
CA ALA A 740 35.51 -19.81 -0.80
C ALA A 740 35.96 -18.52 -1.50
N GLU A 741 34.99 -17.75 -2.04
CA GLU A 741 35.25 -16.46 -2.68
C GLU A 741 35.89 -15.44 -1.72
N VAL A 742 35.43 -15.37 -0.47
CA VAL A 742 35.97 -14.45 0.53
C VAL A 742 37.40 -14.82 0.93
N LYS A 743 37.70 -16.13 1.02
CA LYS A 743 39.05 -16.63 1.34
C LYS A 743 40.04 -16.42 0.20
N GLU A 744 39.64 -16.71 -1.03
CA GLU A 744 40.50 -16.51 -2.21
C GLU A 744 40.89 -15.04 -2.39
N ASN A 745 39.97 -14.12 -2.10
CA ASN A 745 40.18 -12.68 -2.29
C ASN A 745 40.78 -11.96 -1.06
N SER A 746 41.15 -12.68 0.01
CA SER A 746 41.74 -12.10 1.24
C SER A 746 40.95 -10.90 1.81
N LEU A 747 39.61 -10.98 1.77
CA LEU A 747 38.71 -9.91 2.22
C LEU A 747 38.55 -9.90 3.75
N SER A 748 38.01 -8.80 4.30
CA SER A 748 37.94 -8.50 5.74
C SER A 748 37.57 -9.71 6.63
N ASP A 749 38.33 -9.92 7.70
CA ASP A 749 38.15 -11.06 8.61
C ASP A 749 36.77 -11.08 9.29
N ASN A 750 36.16 -9.91 9.52
CA ASN A 750 34.78 -9.78 10.02
C ASN A 750 33.75 -10.41 9.07
N LEU A 751 33.95 -10.26 7.76
CA LEU A 751 33.05 -10.82 6.74
C LEU A 751 33.25 -12.34 6.59
N GLN A 752 34.48 -12.81 6.73
CA GLN A 752 34.79 -14.24 6.81
C GLN A 752 34.07 -14.86 8.02
N LEU A 753 34.23 -14.25 9.20
CA LEU A 753 33.61 -14.72 10.43
C LEU A 753 32.07 -14.67 10.37
N ALA A 754 31.50 -13.61 9.78
CA ALA A 754 30.06 -13.50 9.56
C ALA A 754 29.51 -14.61 8.64
N THR A 755 30.26 -14.95 7.58
CA THR A 755 29.90 -16.02 6.64
C THR A 755 30.02 -17.40 7.30
N MET A 756 31.10 -17.66 8.05
CA MET A 756 31.28 -18.90 8.81
C MET A 756 30.20 -19.08 9.87
N LYS A 757 29.82 -18.01 10.57
CA LYS A 757 28.71 -18.00 11.53
C LYS A 757 27.36 -18.30 10.87
N ALA A 758 27.12 -17.78 9.66
CA ALA A 758 25.91 -18.08 8.90
C ALA A 758 25.84 -19.56 8.50
N ILE A 759 26.97 -20.17 8.12
CA ILE A 759 27.08 -21.62 7.88
C ILE A 759 26.77 -22.41 9.15
N ALA A 760 27.35 -22.05 10.30
CA ALA A 760 27.08 -22.73 11.58
C ALA A 760 25.59 -22.70 11.94
N ARG A 761 24.94 -21.54 11.76
CA ARG A 761 23.48 -21.38 11.94
C ARG A 761 22.65 -22.20 10.94
N SER A 762 23.16 -22.44 9.73
CA SER A 762 22.46 -23.27 8.74
C SER A 762 22.33 -24.72 9.22
N PHE A 763 23.39 -25.28 9.82
CA PHE A 763 23.38 -26.62 10.41
C PHE A 763 22.49 -26.70 11.66
N GLU A 764 22.53 -25.67 12.50
CA GLU A 764 21.66 -25.53 13.66
C GLU A 764 20.17 -25.57 13.27
N ARG A 765 19.77 -24.85 12.20
CA ARG A 765 18.38 -24.91 11.69
C ARG A 765 18.01 -26.25 11.07
N GLN A 766 18.97 -26.99 10.53
CA GLN A 766 18.78 -28.37 10.11
C GLN A 766 18.76 -29.36 11.29
N ASN A 767 19.06 -28.88 12.51
CA ASN A 767 19.28 -29.69 13.71
C ASN A 767 20.43 -30.69 13.57
N ASP A 768 21.39 -30.46 12.67
CA ASP A 768 22.65 -31.20 12.65
C ASP A 768 23.59 -30.59 13.70
N TRP A 769 23.29 -30.91 14.95
CA TRP A 769 23.99 -30.34 16.10
C TRP A 769 25.49 -30.69 16.13
N LYS A 770 25.89 -31.82 15.55
CA LYS A 770 27.28 -32.26 15.49
C LYS A 770 28.09 -31.38 14.55
N GLN A 771 27.56 -31.13 13.35
CA GLN A 771 28.22 -30.23 12.41
C GLN A 771 28.15 -28.77 12.89
N ALA A 772 27.04 -28.34 13.50
CA ALA A 772 26.94 -27.02 14.12
C ALA A 772 28.01 -26.81 15.21
N GLU A 773 28.20 -27.78 16.11
CA GLU A 773 29.27 -27.73 17.12
C GLU A 773 30.66 -27.59 16.48
N ALA A 774 30.96 -28.42 15.47
CA ALA A 774 32.24 -28.37 14.77
C ALA A 774 32.48 -26.99 14.13
N GLN A 775 31.48 -26.43 13.45
CA GLN A 775 31.59 -25.11 12.82
C GLN A 775 31.73 -23.98 13.84
N TYR A 776 30.98 -24.01 14.95
CA TYR A 776 31.11 -23.00 16.01
C TYR A 776 32.50 -23.06 16.69
N ARG A 777 33.09 -24.24 16.88
CA ARG A 777 34.47 -24.38 17.38
C ARG A 777 35.49 -23.77 16.41
N VAL A 778 35.34 -24.04 15.11
CA VAL A 778 36.20 -23.44 14.06
C VAL A 778 36.07 -21.92 14.04
N CYS A 779 34.84 -21.38 14.15
CA CYS A 779 34.61 -19.94 14.24
C CYS A 779 35.28 -19.32 15.48
N LEU A 780 35.20 -20.01 16.63
CA LEU A 780 35.83 -19.55 17.87
C LEU A 780 37.35 -19.55 17.79
N ASP A 781 37.95 -20.58 17.17
CA ASP A 781 39.40 -20.64 17.01
C ASP A 781 39.91 -19.59 16.03
N TYR A 782 39.18 -19.34 14.93
CA TYR A 782 39.46 -18.23 14.03
C TYR A 782 39.33 -16.87 14.74
N SER A 783 38.26 -16.64 15.50
CA SER A 783 38.09 -15.40 16.30
C SER A 783 39.20 -15.20 17.34
N LYS A 784 39.68 -16.27 18.00
CA LYS A 784 40.81 -16.18 18.96
C LYS A 784 42.12 -15.74 18.30
N GLN A 785 42.36 -16.16 17.06
CA GLN A 785 43.57 -15.79 16.31
C GLN A 785 43.59 -14.31 15.92
N MET A 786 42.41 -13.69 15.76
CA MET A 786 42.29 -12.32 15.28
C MET A 786 42.47 -11.24 16.36
N GLU A 787 41.80 -11.34 17.52
CA GLU A 787 41.71 -10.17 18.44
C GLU A 787 41.72 -10.48 19.96
N GLY A 788 42.23 -11.64 20.37
CA GLY A 788 42.29 -11.98 21.81
C GLY A 788 40.91 -12.29 22.40
N SER A 789 40.89 -13.04 23.51
CA SER A 789 39.73 -13.85 23.93
C SER A 789 38.47 -13.12 24.46
N GLY A 790 38.36 -11.79 24.25
CA GLY A 790 37.42 -10.89 24.92
C GLY A 790 36.52 -10.01 24.05
N ASN A 791 36.28 -10.32 22.76
CA ASN A 791 35.38 -9.55 21.90
C ASN A 791 33.90 -10.02 21.97
N ILE A 792 32.94 -9.12 21.72
CA ILE A 792 31.47 -9.34 21.73
C ILE A 792 31.09 -10.54 20.85
N GLU A 793 31.73 -10.69 19.70
CA GLU A 793 31.47 -11.79 18.77
C GLU A 793 31.82 -13.17 19.35
N ALA A 794 32.83 -13.25 20.22
CA ALA A 794 33.18 -14.49 20.90
C ALA A 794 32.09 -14.90 21.90
N VAL A 795 31.37 -13.94 22.50
CA VAL A 795 30.19 -14.21 23.34
C VAL A 795 29.07 -14.80 22.50
N THR A 796 28.76 -14.21 21.34
CA THR A 796 27.72 -14.75 20.44
C THR A 796 28.05 -16.15 19.93
N LEU A 797 29.32 -16.42 19.60
CA LEU A 797 29.76 -17.73 19.12
C LEU A 797 29.73 -18.79 20.22
N ARG A 798 30.12 -18.44 21.46
CA ARG A 798 30.01 -19.35 22.62
C ARG A 798 28.56 -19.66 22.96
N ASN A 799 27.64 -18.69 22.83
CA ASN A 799 26.22 -18.94 22.97
C ASN A 799 25.69 -19.93 21.92
N GLY A 800 26.09 -19.77 20.66
CA GLY A 800 25.77 -20.73 19.59
C GLY A 800 26.32 -22.14 19.87
N LEU A 801 27.56 -22.23 20.35
CA LEU A 801 28.17 -23.49 20.78
C LEU A 801 27.40 -24.14 21.95
N GLY A 802 27.08 -23.37 22.98
CA GLY A 802 26.30 -23.84 24.13
C GLY A 802 24.94 -24.38 23.71
N TRP A 803 24.29 -23.73 22.74
CA TRP A 803 23.01 -24.21 22.22
C TRP A 803 23.16 -25.50 21.41
N ALA A 804 24.18 -25.61 20.56
CA ALA A 804 24.47 -26.84 19.82
C ALA A 804 24.79 -28.03 20.76
N LEU A 805 25.57 -27.80 21.83
CA LEU A 805 25.88 -28.82 22.85
C LEU A 805 24.62 -29.28 23.61
N LYS A 806 23.74 -28.34 23.99
CA LYS A 806 22.44 -28.63 24.60
C LYS A 806 21.57 -29.47 23.66
N GLY A 807 21.55 -29.14 22.36
CA GLY A 807 20.85 -29.91 21.32
C GLY A 807 21.33 -31.36 21.17
N GLN A 808 22.60 -31.63 21.50
CA GLN A 808 23.15 -32.99 21.56
C GLN A 808 22.90 -33.72 22.90
N GLY A 809 22.34 -33.04 23.90
CA GLY A 809 22.20 -33.57 25.26
C GLY A 809 23.46 -33.47 26.13
N LYS A 810 24.52 -32.79 25.66
CA LYS A 810 25.76 -32.56 26.43
C LYS A 810 25.60 -31.37 27.40
N VAL A 811 24.66 -31.48 28.33
CA VAL A 811 24.25 -30.37 29.22
C VAL A 811 25.40 -29.88 30.11
N LYS A 812 26.28 -30.79 30.57
CA LYS A 812 27.45 -30.45 31.42
C LYS A 812 28.47 -29.59 30.68
N GLU A 813 28.83 -29.96 29.45
CA GLU A 813 29.74 -29.16 28.61
C GLU A 813 29.10 -27.80 28.25
N ALA A 814 27.80 -27.79 27.95
CA ALA A 814 27.07 -26.55 27.68
C ALA A 814 27.09 -25.60 28.88
N LYS A 815 26.92 -26.13 30.10
CA LYS A 815 27.01 -25.37 31.35
C LYS A 815 28.37 -24.70 31.50
N GLU A 816 29.46 -25.45 31.31
CA GLU A 816 30.83 -24.91 31.39
C GLU A 816 31.04 -23.78 30.38
N VAL A 817 30.55 -23.94 29.15
CA VAL A 817 30.63 -22.90 28.11
C VAL A 817 29.86 -21.65 28.51
N TYR A 818 28.62 -21.77 29.00
CA TYR A 818 27.82 -20.62 29.43
C TYR A 818 28.39 -19.95 30.67
N GLU A 819 28.90 -20.71 31.64
CA GLU A 819 29.52 -20.19 32.86
C GLU A 819 30.81 -19.41 32.54
N GLN A 820 31.68 -19.96 31.70
CA GLN A 820 32.87 -19.24 31.23
C GLN A 820 32.51 -17.97 30.44
N THR A 821 31.45 -18.03 29.64
CA THR A 821 30.97 -16.89 28.85
C THR A 821 30.45 -15.79 29.76
N TYR A 822 29.64 -16.16 30.75
CA TYR A 822 29.05 -15.24 31.72
C TYR A 822 30.11 -14.60 32.63
N LEU A 823 31.07 -15.39 33.15
CA LEU A 823 32.16 -14.87 33.98
C LEU A 823 33.03 -13.86 33.22
N LYS A 824 33.42 -14.18 31.98
CA LYS A 824 34.21 -13.26 31.14
C LYS A 824 33.44 -11.98 30.78
N ALA A 825 32.15 -12.10 30.49
CA ALA A 825 31.31 -10.94 30.23
C ALA A 825 31.09 -10.07 31.48
N ARG A 826 31.10 -10.67 32.67
CA ARG A 826 30.97 -9.96 33.95
C ARG A 826 32.20 -9.09 34.28
N GLU A 827 33.39 -9.53 33.89
CA GLU A 827 34.66 -8.84 34.16
C GLU A 827 34.86 -7.58 33.29
N SER A 828 34.19 -7.48 32.14
CA SER A 828 34.28 -6.33 31.23
C SER A 828 32.97 -5.56 31.15
N CYS A 829 32.90 -4.37 31.73
CA CYS A 829 31.73 -3.49 31.63
C CYS A 829 31.34 -3.15 30.17
N ALA A 830 32.28 -3.22 29.23
CA ALA A 830 32.04 -2.98 27.79
C ALA A 830 31.35 -4.15 27.06
N LEU A 831 31.33 -5.36 27.64
CA LEU A 831 30.72 -6.55 27.04
C LEU A 831 29.28 -6.80 27.52
N ARG A 832 28.73 -5.94 28.38
CA ARG A 832 27.35 -6.10 28.90
C ARG A 832 26.33 -5.74 27.84
N ASP A 833 25.94 -6.76 27.08
CA ASP A 833 25.06 -6.66 25.93
C ASP A 833 23.92 -7.70 25.97
N ARG A 834 23.16 -7.81 24.87
CA ARG A 834 22.08 -8.79 24.73
C ARG A 834 22.56 -10.23 24.85
N ASP A 835 23.77 -10.53 24.37
CA ASP A 835 24.29 -11.89 24.31
C ASP A 835 24.77 -12.37 25.69
N THR A 836 25.24 -11.45 26.54
CA THR A 836 25.53 -11.72 27.96
C THR A 836 24.28 -12.10 28.74
N LEU A 837 23.17 -11.37 28.51
CA LEU A 837 21.89 -11.71 29.13
C LEU A 837 21.35 -13.07 28.65
N LEU A 838 21.58 -13.43 27.39
CA LEU A 838 21.22 -14.74 26.85
C LEU A 838 22.02 -15.86 27.52
N ALA A 839 23.33 -15.67 27.70
CA ALA A 839 24.17 -16.62 28.43
C ALA A 839 23.69 -16.79 29.88
N ALA A 840 23.38 -15.69 30.57
CA ALA A 840 22.85 -15.72 31.94
C ALA A 840 21.49 -16.43 32.04
N THR A 841 20.61 -16.24 31.05
CA THR A 841 19.28 -16.87 30.99
C THR A 841 19.39 -18.38 30.75
N GLU A 842 20.24 -18.81 29.81
CA GLU A 842 20.49 -20.23 29.54
C GLU A 842 21.18 -20.92 30.73
N LEU A 843 22.13 -20.24 31.37
CA LEU A 843 22.80 -20.74 32.57
C LEU A 843 21.83 -20.89 33.75
N SER A 844 20.93 -19.90 33.95
CA SER A 844 19.83 -20.00 34.92
C SER A 844 18.97 -21.22 34.66
N TYR A 845 18.57 -21.45 33.40
CA TYR A 845 17.78 -22.61 33.03
C TYR A 845 18.49 -23.94 33.37
N ILE A 846 19.81 -24.02 33.14
CA ILE A 846 20.58 -25.22 33.50
C ILE A 846 20.62 -25.41 35.03
N TYR A 847 20.90 -24.37 35.81
CA TYR A 847 20.86 -24.45 37.28
C TYR A 847 19.47 -24.80 37.81
N GLU A 848 18.40 -24.32 37.15
CA GLU A 848 17.03 -24.71 37.46
C GLU A 848 16.81 -26.21 37.27
N THR A 849 17.28 -26.79 36.16
CA THR A 849 17.15 -28.24 35.90
C THR A 849 17.97 -29.11 36.86
N GLU A 850 19.07 -28.57 37.40
CA GLU A 850 19.89 -29.24 38.42
C GLU A 850 19.37 -29.06 39.85
N GLY A 851 18.27 -28.32 40.05
CA GLY A 851 17.67 -28.05 41.37
C GLY A 851 18.38 -26.95 42.17
N SER A 852 19.32 -26.21 41.58
CA SER A 852 20.04 -25.11 42.22
C SER A 852 19.31 -23.77 42.02
N GLU A 853 18.10 -23.67 42.56
CA GLU A 853 17.19 -22.52 42.33
C GLU A 853 17.76 -21.17 42.80
N GLU A 854 18.46 -21.17 43.93
CA GLU A 854 19.03 -19.94 44.50
C GLU A 854 20.10 -19.36 43.58
N GLN A 855 20.94 -20.20 42.97
CA GLN A 855 21.98 -19.74 42.04
C GLN A 855 21.36 -19.12 40.77
N ALA A 856 20.31 -19.75 40.25
CA ALA A 856 19.57 -19.27 39.09
C ALA A 856 18.94 -17.88 39.36
N TYR A 857 18.28 -17.73 40.52
CA TYR A 857 17.69 -16.47 40.95
C TYR A 857 18.74 -15.37 41.14
N GLN A 858 19.87 -15.68 41.79
CA GLN A 858 20.93 -14.71 42.03
C GLN A 858 21.58 -14.19 40.74
N ILE A 859 21.76 -15.06 39.73
CA ILE A 859 22.29 -14.66 38.42
C ILE A 859 21.33 -13.69 37.72
N LEU A 860 20.03 -14.03 37.62
CA LEU A 860 19.05 -13.17 36.96
C LEU A 860 18.83 -11.84 37.71
N LYS A 861 18.83 -11.87 39.04
CA LYS A 861 18.72 -10.67 39.88
C LYS A 861 19.96 -9.77 39.76
N HIS A 862 21.15 -10.36 39.70
CA HIS A 862 22.39 -9.62 39.46
C HIS A 862 22.32 -8.88 38.12
N GLU A 863 21.91 -9.55 37.04
CA GLU A 863 21.79 -8.92 35.72
C GLU A 863 20.72 -7.82 35.67
N LEU A 864 19.58 -8.02 36.34
CA LEU A 864 18.56 -6.97 36.48
C LEU A 864 19.10 -5.72 37.21
N ASN A 865 19.84 -5.92 38.30
CA ASN A 865 20.44 -4.83 39.06
C ASN A 865 21.57 -4.14 38.26
N ALA A 866 22.40 -4.93 37.60
CA ALA A 866 23.49 -4.47 36.74
C ALA A 866 22.98 -3.60 35.58
N THR A 867 21.87 -3.99 34.94
CA THR A 867 21.23 -3.21 33.87
C THR A 867 20.50 -1.96 34.37
N SER A 868 20.11 -1.91 35.65
CA SER A 868 19.49 -0.73 36.28
C SER A 868 20.48 0.37 36.69
N CYS A 869 21.74 0.02 36.97
CA CYS A 869 22.77 0.96 37.43
C CYS A 869 23.56 1.63 36.28
N ALA A 870 23.45 1.11 35.06
CA ALA A 870 24.09 1.69 33.88
C ALA A 870 23.29 2.91 33.40
N SER A 871 23.65 4.11 33.89
CA SER A 871 23.08 5.39 33.45
C SER A 871 23.38 5.62 31.97
N GLY A 872 22.46 5.18 31.10
CA GLY A 872 22.58 5.26 29.64
C GLY A 872 22.18 4.00 28.87
N ALA A 873 21.88 2.88 29.53
CA ALA A 873 21.42 1.68 28.83
C ALA A 873 20.00 1.89 28.24
N PRO A 874 19.75 1.47 26.97
CA PRO A 874 18.44 1.60 26.35
C PRO A 874 17.41 0.81 27.17
N SER A 875 16.23 1.41 27.40
CA SER A 875 15.07 0.86 28.11
C SER A 875 14.75 -0.62 27.75
N ASN A 876 15.14 -1.08 26.57
CA ASN A 876 14.99 -2.44 26.07
C ASN A 876 15.82 -3.51 26.79
N LEU A 877 17.05 -3.25 27.25
CA LEU A 877 17.90 -4.31 27.85
C LEU A 877 17.42 -4.68 29.26
N GLN A 878 17.07 -3.67 30.06
CA GLN A 878 16.47 -3.85 31.38
C GLN A 878 15.12 -4.56 31.31
N THR A 879 14.31 -4.24 30.29
CA THR A 879 13.03 -4.92 30.04
C THR A 879 13.24 -6.39 29.74
N LYS A 880 14.22 -6.74 28.90
CA LYS A 880 14.60 -8.15 28.62
C LYS A 880 15.08 -8.88 29.86
N ALA A 881 15.92 -8.27 30.69
CA ALA A 881 16.38 -8.88 31.94
C ALA A 881 15.22 -9.13 32.92
N SER A 882 14.27 -8.18 32.99
CA SER A 882 13.05 -8.32 33.78
C SER A 882 12.15 -9.43 33.26
N LEU A 883 12.06 -9.61 31.94
CA LEU A 883 11.33 -10.72 31.31
C LEU A 883 11.96 -12.08 31.60
N SER A 884 13.29 -12.23 31.55
CA SER A 884 13.97 -13.47 31.93
C SER A 884 13.69 -13.86 33.39
N LEU A 885 13.70 -12.88 34.30
CA LEU A 885 13.35 -13.12 35.71
C LEU A 885 11.86 -13.47 35.90
N LEU A 886 10.98 -12.85 35.13
CA LEU A 886 9.56 -13.16 35.11
C LEU A 886 9.31 -14.60 34.63
N GLU A 887 10.01 -15.06 33.59
CA GLU A 887 9.94 -16.44 33.11
C GLU A 887 10.44 -17.45 34.14
N PHE A 888 11.49 -17.10 34.91
CA PHE A 888 11.94 -17.89 36.04
C PHE A 888 10.83 -18.06 37.09
N PHE A 889 10.15 -16.98 37.48
CA PHE A 889 9.03 -17.05 38.42
C PHE A 889 7.85 -17.87 37.88
N GLU A 890 7.55 -17.75 36.58
CA GLU A 890 6.51 -18.52 35.89
C GLU A 890 6.79 -20.03 35.94
N ARG A 891 8.01 -20.47 35.60
CA ARG A 891 8.40 -21.89 35.63
C ARG A 891 8.33 -22.49 37.04
N ARG A 892 8.51 -21.68 38.08
CA ARG A 892 8.44 -22.09 39.49
C ARG A 892 7.07 -21.92 40.13
N GLY A 893 6.09 -21.41 39.39
CA GLY A 893 4.75 -21.17 39.91
C GLY A 893 4.66 -20.07 40.97
N ARG A 894 5.64 -19.16 41.05
CA ARG A 894 5.62 -17.97 41.93
C ARG A 894 4.79 -16.85 41.28
N TRP A 895 3.49 -17.09 41.16
CA TRP A 895 2.58 -16.24 40.38
C TRP A 895 2.47 -14.80 40.89
N ASP A 896 2.50 -14.59 42.20
CA ASP A 896 2.39 -13.25 42.81
C ASP A 896 3.58 -12.34 42.48
N GLU A 897 4.79 -12.91 42.51
CA GLU A 897 6.01 -12.19 42.18
C GLU A 897 6.14 -11.94 40.67
N ALA A 898 5.70 -12.90 39.86
CA ALA A 898 5.65 -12.77 38.41
C ALA A 898 4.68 -11.65 37.98
N GLU A 899 3.49 -11.59 38.58
CA GLU A 899 2.50 -10.53 38.30
C GLU A 899 3.01 -9.15 38.74
N ALA A 900 3.55 -9.04 39.96
CA ALA A 900 4.07 -7.78 40.48
C ALA A 900 5.19 -7.22 39.58
N LEU A 901 6.08 -8.10 39.10
CA LEU A 901 7.14 -7.73 38.17
C LEU A 901 6.57 -7.34 36.80
N ALA A 902 5.61 -8.12 36.26
CA ALA A 902 4.94 -7.83 34.98
C ALA A 902 4.24 -6.47 34.99
N ARG A 903 3.49 -6.17 36.06
CA ARG A 903 2.78 -4.90 36.24
C ARG A 903 3.75 -3.73 36.35
N ASN A 904 4.88 -3.90 37.03
CA ASN A 904 5.91 -2.86 37.10
C ASN A 904 6.51 -2.55 35.72
N ILE A 905 6.83 -3.59 34.93
CA ILE A 905 7.36 -3.42 33.57
C ILE A 905 6.30 -2.75 32.67
N PHE A 906 5.03 -3.17 32.76
CA PHE A 906 3.94 -2.61 31.96
C PHE A 906 3.76 -1.11 32.24
N LEU A 907 3.72 -0.70 33.52
CA LEU A 907 3.60 0.71 33.89
C LEU A 907 4.77 1.56 33.39
N ARG A 908 6.00 1.04 33.42
CA ARG A 908 7.18 1.74 32.88
C ARG A 908 7.15 1.89 31.35
N THR A 909 6.54 0.93 30.65
CA THR A 909 6.49 0.88 29.18
C THR A 909 5.19 1.42 28.60
N GLN A 910 4.26 1.91 29.44
CA GLN A 910 2.97 2.44 28.98
C GLN A 910 3.10 3.81 28.28
N HIS A 911 4.16 4.56 28.55
CA HIS A 911 4.41 5.88 27.96
C HIS A 911 5.37 5.87 26.76
N SER A 912 5.86 4.70 26.32
CA SER A 912 6.66 4.60 25.09
C SER A 912 5.78 4.60 23.84
N GLU A 913 6.30 5.12 22.72
CA GLU A 913 5.60 5.16 21.42
C GLU A 913 5.07 3.78 20.97
N VAL A 914 5.73 2.69 21.38
CA VAL A 914 5.26 1.31 21.20
C VAL A 914 5.15 0.65 22.57
N PRO A 915 3.95 0.25 23.04
CA PRO A 915 3.80 -0.50 24.29
C PRO A 915 4.40 -1.90 24.18
N CYS A 916 4.98 -2.42 25.27
CA CYS A 916 5.59 -3.76 25.29
C CYS A 916 4.51 -4.86 25.31
N VAL A 917 4.16 -5.35 24.12
CA VAL A 917 3.13 -6.38 23.90
C VAL A 917 3.42 -7.68 24.65
N ASP A 918 4.68 -8.13 24.68
CA ASP A 918 5.08 -9.36 25.38
C ASP A 918 4.74 -9.32 26.88
N VAL A 919 4.98 -8.16 27.51
CA VAL A 919 4.70 -7.95 28.93
C VAL A 919 3.20 -7.86 29.18
N ALA A 920 2.46 -7.17 28.30
CA ALA A 920 1.00 -7.08 28.40
C ALA A 920 0.34 -8.46 28.33
N ILE A 921 0.73 -9.30 27.36
CA ILE A 921 0.21 -10.66 27.22
C ILE A 921 0.56 -11.53 28.42
N LYS A 922 1.78 -11.44 28.97
CA LYS A 922 2.17 -12.21 30.16
C LYS A 922 1.45 -11.73 31.43
N LEU A 923 1.24 -10.42 31.58
CA LEU A 923 0.45 -9.88 32.69
C LEU A 923 -1.00 -10.38 32.61
N THR A 924 -1.59 -10.41 31.42
CA THR A 924 -2.96 -10.89 31.23
C THR A 924 -3.10 -12.37 31.52
N THR A 925 -2.12 -13.21 31.15
CA THR A 925 -2.14 -14.64 31.51
C THR A 925 -2.01 -14.89 33.02
N PHE A 926 -1.30 -14.04 33.75
CA PHE A 926 -1.27 -14.12 35.22
C PHE A 926 -2.58 -13.68 35.86
N LEU A 927 -3.19 -12.61 35.35
CA LEU A 927 -4.51 -12.15 35.79
C LEU A 927 -5.61 -13.18 35.49
N GLU A 928 -5.55 -13.83 34.32
CA GLU A 928 -6.41 -14.96 33.93
C GLU A 928 -6.33 -16.09 34.96
N LYS A 929 -5.12 -16.52 35.35
CA LYS A 929 -4.92 -17.59 36.34
C LYS A 929 -5.49 -17.25 37.72
N LYS A 930 -5.60 -15.97 38.05
CA LYS A 930 -6.23 -15.47 39.28
C LYS A 930 -7.74 -15.26 39.15
N GLY A 931 -8.32 -15.41 37.95
CA GLY A 931 -9.73 -15.19 37.66
C GLY A 931 -10.10 -13.73 37.38
N ASN A 932 -9.12 -12.83 37.24
CA ASN A 932 -9.34 -11.41 36.97
C ASN A 932 -9.43 -11.15 35.45
N PHE A 933 -10.45 -11.69 34.80
CA PHE A 933 -10.63 -11.59 33.35
C PHE A 933 -10.89 -10.16 32.85
N GLN A 934 -11.54 -9.31 33.66
CA GLN A 934 -11.87 -7.94 33.27
C GLN A 934 -10.62 -7.05 33.18
N ASP A 935 -9.75 -7.10 34.20
CA ASP A 935 -8.50 -6.35 34.20
C ASP A 935 -7.60 -6.78 33.03
N ALA A 936 -7.62 -8.07 32.68
CA ALA A 936 -6.90 -8.61 31.52
C ALA A 936 -7.48 -8.08 30.19
N GLU A 937 -8.80 -8.03 30.05
CA GLU A 937 -9.48 -7.44 28.88
C GLU A 937 -9.10 -5.97 28.71
N ASP A 938 -9.17 -5.19 29.79
CA ASP A 938 -8.89 -3.75 29.79
C ASP A 938 -7.43 -3.45 29.39
N ILE A 939 -6.48 -4.25 29.88
CA ILE A 939 -5.06 -4.12 29.50
C ILE A 939 -4.89 -4.37 28.00
N LEU A 940 -5.43 -5.46 27.44
CA LEU A 940 -5.27 -5.78 26.01
C LEU A 940 -5.98 -4.76 25.11
N LEU A 941 -7.16 -4.26 25.52
CA LEU A 941 -7.87 -3.20 24.79
C LEU A 941 -7.10 -1.87 24.81
N SER A 942 -6.48 -1.52 25.96
CA SER A 942 -5.65 -0.31 26.07
C SER A 942 -4.43 -0.37 25.14
N VAL A 943 -3.77 -1.52 25.05
CA VAL A 943 -2.63 -1.74 24.15
C VAL A 943 -3.09 -1.71 22.69
N CYS A 944 -4.22 -2.36 22.36
CA CYS A 944 -4.82 -2.30 21.03
C CYS A 944 -5.15 -0.86 20.59
N SER A 945 -5.72 -0.05 21.48
CA SER A 945 -6.04 1.35 21.18
C SER A 945 -4.78 2.20 20.94
N SER A 946 -3.74 1.97 21.74
CA SER A 946 -2.45 2.65 21.61
C SER A 946 -1.76 2.28 20.28
N LEU A 947 -1.77 1.00 19.91
CA LEU A 947 -1.24 0.51 18.63
C LEU A 947 -2.02 1.05 17.42
N LYS A 948 -3.35 1.19 17.53
CA LYS A 948 -4.18 1.81 16.48
C LYS A 948 -3.92 3.31 16.35
N ALA A 949 -3.79 4.03 17.47
CA ALA A 949 -3.50 5.46 17.50
C ALA A 949 -2.12 5.78 16.91
N ALA A 950 -1.15 4.89 17.07
CA ALA A 950 0.18 4.99 16.46
C ALA A 950 0.20 4.71 14.94
N ASN A 951 -0.95 4.53 14.28
CA ASN A 951 -1.07 4.15 12.86
C ASN A 951 -0.35 2.84 12.50
N LEU A 952 -0.10 1.95 13.48
CA LEU A 952 0.51 0.63 13.29
C LEU A 952 -0.52 -0.44 12.88
N VAL A 953 -1.59 -0.05 12.18
CA VAL A 953 -2.73 -0.90 11.80
C VAL A 953 -2.29 -2.09 10.92
N ARG A 954 -1.07 -2.07 10.38
CA ARG A 954 -0.48 -3.09 9.50
C ARG A 954 0.57 -3.99 10.18
N HIS A 955 0.57 -4.16 11.51
CA HIS A 955 1.67 -4.84 12.21
C HIS A 955 1.37 -6.17 12.91
N ARG A 956 2.40 -7.03 12.92
CA ARG A 956 2.56 -8.27 13.71
C ARG A 956 2.24 -8.11 15.20
N GLU A 957 2.49 -6.94 15.78
CA GLU A 957 2.17 -6.70 17.20
C GLU A 957 0.67 -6.53 17.46
N LEU A 958 -0.05 -5.85 16.56
CA LEU A 958 -1.52 -5.77 16.63
C LEU A 958 -2.17 -7.15 16.46
N LEU A 959 -1.58 -8.01 15.61
CA LEU A 959 -1.96 -9.41 15.51
C LEU A 959 -1.80 -10.12 16.85
N ARG A 960 -0.63 -10.03 17.48
CA ARG A 960 -0.35 -10.74 18.73
C ARG A 960 -1.29 -10.33 19.86
N VAL A 961 -1.58 -9.03 19.99
CA VAL A 961 -2.55 -8.54 20.99
C VAL A 961 -3.97 -8.97 20.66
N SER A 962 -4.37 -8.93 19.38
CA SER A 962 -5.72 -9.37 18.97
C SER A 962 -5.93 -10.87 19.18
N LEU A 963 -4.91 -11.70 18.90
CA LEU A 963 -4.92 -13.12 19.19
C LEU A 963 -4.98 -13.40 20.70
N ALA A 964 -4.20 -12.68 21.50
CA ALA A 964 -4.25 -12.80 22.95
C ALA A 964 -5.63 -12.42 23.52
N LEU A 965 -6.26 -11.38 22.96
CA LEU A 965 -7.61 -10.96 23.34
C LEU A 965 -8.66 -12.02 22.95
N ALA A 966 -8.50 -12.65 21.78
CA ALA A 966 -9.39 -13.72 21.36
C ALA A 966 -9.22 -14.99 22.20
N ASP A 967 -7.97 -15.36 22.55
CA ASP A 967 -7.65 -16.45 23.49
C ASP A 967 -8.26 -16.18 24.89
N LEU A 968 -8.18 -14.94 25.39
CA LEU A 968 -8.82 -14.51 26.64
C LEU A 968 -10.33 -14.78 26.58
N TYR A 969 -11.00 -14.33 25.53
CA TYR A 969 -12.43 -14.54 25.35
C TYR A 969 -12.79 -16.03 25.25
N GLN A 970 -11.98 -16.83 24.55
CA GLN A 970 -12.18 -18.27 24.44
C GLN A 970 -12.08 -18.96 25.81
N ARG A 971 -11.06 -18.62 26.62
CA ARG A 971 -10.87 -19.18 27.98
C ARG A 971 -11.94 -18.71 28.96
N ASN A 972 -12.49 -17.52 28.77
CA ASN A 972 -13.61 -16.99 29.54
C ASN A 972 -14.99 -17.48 29.02
N ASN A 973 -15.04 -18.51 28.17
CA ASN A 973 -16.26 -19.06 27.54
C ASN A 973 -17.08 -18.02 26.74
N GLN A 974 -16.46 -16.94 26.26
CA GLN A 974 -17.05 -15.92 25.40
C GLN A 974 -16.70 -16.16 23.93
N CYS A 975 -16.92 -17.38 23.44
CA CYS A 975 -16.57 -17.79 22.07
C CYS A 975 -17.11 -16.86 20.96
N PRO A 976 -18.34 -16.31 21.02
CA PRO A 976 -18.82 -15.38 20.00
C PRO A 976 -18.02 -14.06 19.92
N LYS A 977 -17.44 -13.61 21.04
CA LYS A 977 -16.52 -12.46 21.02
C LYS A 977 -15.16 -12.86 20.43
N ALA A 978 -14.65 -14.03 20.79
CA ALA A 978 -13.40 -14.55 20.24
C ALA A 978 -13.47 -14.69 18.71
N GLU A 979 -14.56 -15.27 18.19
CA GLU A 979 -14.83 -15.43 16.76
C GLU A 979 -14.76 -14.10 16.01
N LYS A 980 -15.47 -13.07 16.51
CA LYS A 980 -15.43 -11.73 15.92
C LYS A 980 -14.02 -11.13 15.88
N VAL A 981 -13.22 -11.35 16.91
CA VAL A 981 -11.83 -10.87 16.96
C VAL A 981 -10.95 -11.63 15.97
N TYR A 982 -11.10 -12.95 15.85
CA TYR A 982 -10.38 -13.77 14.87
C TYR A 982 -10.75 -13.39 13.42
N ASP A 983 -12.03 -13.20 13.12
CA ASP A 983 -12.50 -12.77 11.79
C ASP A 983 -12.01 -11.36 11.41
N MET A 984 -12.05 -10.43 12.36
CA MET A 984 -11.46 -9.11 12.17
C MET A 984 -9.95 -9.19 11.97
N SER A 985 -9.26 -10.03 12.75
CA SER A 985 -7.80 -10.23 12.62
C SER A 985 -7.45 -10.84 11.27
N ARG A 986 -8.24 -11.80 10.78
CA ARG A 986 -8.08 -12.42 9.46
C ARG A 986 -8.19 -11.40 8.33
N THR A 987 -9.17 -10.50 8.40
CA THR A 987 -9.38 -9.47 7.36
C THR A 987 -8.35 -8.35 7.42
N VAL A 988 -7.97 -7.88 8.61
CA VAL A 988 -7.04 -6.76 8.77
C VAL A 988 -5.59 -7.21 8.56
N LEU A 989 -5.22 -8.43 8.97
CA LEU A 989 -3.83 -8.86 9.08
C LEU A 989 -3.47 -10.02 8.13
N GLY A 990 -4.40 -10.46 7.29
CA GLY A 990 -4.15 -11.51 6.28
C GLY A 990 -3.11 -11.12 5.22
N HIS A 991 -2.84 -9.83 5.04
CA HIS A 991 -1.78 -9.32 4.16
C HIS A 991 -0.36 -9.57 4.69
N LEU A 992 -0.19 -9.92 5.98
CA LEU A 992 1.12 -10.20 6.61
C LEU A 992 1.72 -11.56 6.22
N GLY A 993 1.06 -12.28 5.33
CA GLY A 993 1.56 -13.51 4.75
C GLY A 993 0.84 -14.78 5.23
N PRO A 994 1.07 -15.89 4.52
CA PRO A 994 0.32 -17.14 4.68
C PRO A 994 0.50 -17.82 6.05
N GLU A 995 1.63 -17.63 6.74
CA GLU A 995 1.84 -18.17 8.11
C GLU A 995 0.85 -17.57 9.12
N THR A 996 0.58 -16.27 8.99
CA THR A 996 -0.32 -15.53 9.86
C THR A 996 -1.76 -16.01 9.66
N VAL A 997 -2.18 -16.15 8.40
CA VAL A 997 -3.52 -16.64 8.04
C VAL A 997 -3.72 -18.07 8.54
N LEU A 998 -2.72 -18.94 8.38
CA LEU A 998 -2.76 -20.32 8.87
C LEU A 998 -3.00 -20.39 10.38
N MET A 999 -2.24 -19.59 11.15
CA MET A 999 -2.36 -19.56 12.60
C MET A 999 -3.74 -19.05 13.05
N ILE A 1000 -4.26 -17.99 12.40
CA ILE A 1000 -5.59 -17.44 12.68
C ILE A 1000 -6.68 -18.48 12.35
N ASP A 1001 -6.58 -19.16 11.20
CA ASP A 1001 -7.58 -20.13 10.75
C ASP A 1001 -7.63 -21.35 11.66
N CYS A 1002 -6.47 -21.87 12.10
CA CYS A 1002 -6.42 -22.93 13.11
C CYS A 1002 -7.05 -22.52 14.44
N LYS A 1003 -6.86 -21.26 14.86
CA LYS A 1003 -7.39 -20.75 16.13
C LYS A 1003 -8.88 -20.45 16.09
N LEU A 1004 -9.36 -19.93 14.96
CA LEU A 1004 -10.78 -19.79 14.68
C LEU A 1004 -11.45 -21.17 14.66
N ALA A 1005 -10.85 -22.17 14.02
CA ALA A 1005 -11.36 -23.54 14.00
C ALA A 1005 -11.47 -24.15 15.41
N GLU A 1006 -10.49 -23.92 16.29
CA GLU A 1006 -10.56 -24.32 17.71
C GLU A 1006 -11.74 -23.65 18.44
N CYS A 1007 -12.04 -22.39 18.17
CA CYS A 1007 -13.18 -21.68 18.76
C CYS A 1007 -14.52 -22.20 18.26
N LEU A 1008 -14.62 -22.49 16.96
CA LEU A 1008 -15.82 -23.08 16.36
C LEU A 1008 -16.07 -24.49 16.89
N GLU A 1009 -15.00 -25.28 17.09
CA GLU A 1009 -15.07 -26.60 17.72
C GLU A 1009 -15.66 -26.53 19.14
N ILE A 1010 -15.16 -25.62 19.98
CA ILE A 1010 -15.69 -25.40 21.34
C ILE A 1010 -17.15 -24.92 21.30
N SER A 1011 -17.50 -24.12 20.31
CA SER A 1011 -18.86 -23.61 20.08
C SER A 1011 -19.80 -24.64 19.45
N GLN A 1012 -19.36 -25.90 19.27
CA GLN A 1012 -20.11 -27.00 18.64
C GLN A 1012 -20.48 -26.77 17.15
N GLN A 1013 -19.79 -25.84 16.50
CA GLN A 1013 -19.90 -25.56 15.06
C GLN A 1013 -18.93 -26.44 14.26
N LEU A 1014 -19.12 -27.76 14.38
CA LEU A 1014 -18.20 -28.77 13.86
C LEU A 1014 -17.97 -28.73 12.33
N PRO A 1015 -18.99 -28.48 11.48
CA PRO A 1015 -18.77 -28.42 10.02
C PRO A 1015 -17.88 -27.26 9.60
N GLU A 1016 -18.06 -26.09 10.21
CA GLU A 1016 -17.29 -24.88 9.90
C GLU A 1016 -15.85 -25.00 10.42
N ALA A 1017 -15.67 -25.61 11.60
CA ALA A 1017 -14.35 -25.97 12.13
C ALA A 1017 -13.59 -26.94 11.21
N GLN A 1018 -14.28 -27.95 10.67
CA GLN A 1018 -13.68 -28.93 9.76
C GLN A 1018 -13.13 -28.25 8.50
N VAL A 1019 -13.93 -27.39 7.87
CA VAL A 1019 -13.53 -26.66 6.65
C VAL A 1019 -12.30 -25.80 6.92
N LEU A 1020 -12.23 -25.13 8.08
CA LEU A 1020 -11.09 -24.30 8.45
C LEU A 1020 -9.82 -25.12 8.70
N TYR A 1021 -9.92 -26.27 9.38
CA TYR A 1021 -8.75 -27.14 9.58
C TYR A 1021 -8.24 -27.76 8.27
N GLU A 1022 -9.13 -28.15 7.35
CA GLU A 1022 -8.77 -28.67 6.03
C GLU A 1022 -8.13 -27.60 5.14
N THR A 1023 -8.69 -26.39 5.13
CA THR A 1023 -8.12 -25.26 4.39
C THR A 1023 -6.78 -24.83 4.96
N ALA A 1024 -6.63 -24.77 6.30
CA ALA A 1024 -5.35 -24.53 6.97
C ALA A 1024 -4.29 -25.56 6.52
N LEU A 1025 -4.60 -26.86 6.59
CA LEU A 1025 -3.67 -27.90 6.15
C LEU A 1025 -3.28 -27.75 4.67
N LYS A 1026 -4.26 -27.57 3.78
CA LYS A 1026 -4.00 -27.39 2.35
C LYS A 1026 -3.12 -26.17 2.06
N THR A 1027 -3.46 -25.01 2.64
CA THR A 1027 -2.69 -23.78 2.46
C THR A 1027 -1.27 -23.93 3.01
N SER A 1028 -1.09 -24.61 4.14
CA SER A 1028 0.25 -24.87 4.68
C SER A 1028 1.10 -25.76 3.77
N GLN A 1029 0.52 -26.81 3.18
CA GLN A 1029 1.19 -27.71 2.26
C GLN A 1029 1.58 -27.02 0.93
N GLU A 1030 0.67 -26.21 0.37
CA GLU A 1030 0.91 -25.46 -0.87
C GLU A 1030 1.98 -24.37 -0.69
N THR A 1031 2.00 -23.71 0.47
CA THR A 1031 2.89 -22.58 0.72
C THR A 1031 4.29 -23.01 1.19
N PHE A 1032 4.36 -23.95 2.13
CA PHE A 1032 5.60 -24.32 2.82
C PHE A 1032 6.12 -25.71 2.43
N GLY A 1033 5.35 -26.47 1.65
CA GLY A 1033 5.63 -27.86 1.32
C GLY A 1033 5.04 -28.83 2.34
N VAL A 1034 4.82 -30.09 1.91
CA VAL A 1034 4.13 -31.11 2.72
C VAL A 1034 4.92 -31.49 3.98
N GLY A 1035 6.26 -31.50 3.90
CA GLY A 1035 7.16 -31.80 5.02
C GLY A 1035 7.57 -30.59 5.86
N SER A 1036 6.82 -29.48 5.81
CA SER A 1036 7.11 -28.31 6.64
C SER A 1036 6.56 -28.47 8.06
N ARG A 1037 7.17 -27.77 9.04
CA ARG A 1037 6.66 -27.73 10.42
C ARG A 1037 5.22 -27.23 10.50
N ASN A 1038 4.88 -26.21 9.71
CA ASN A 1038 3.55 -25.62 9.66
C ASN A 1038 2.50 -26.62 9.13
N SER A 1039 2.90 -27.44 8.14
CA SER A 1039 2.05 -28.49 7.58
C SER A 1039 1.81 -29.62 8.57
N ILE A 1040 2.83 -30.00 9.34
CA ILE A 1040 2.71 -31.04 10.39
C ILE A 1040 1.84 -30.55 11.53
N ASP A 1041 2.01 -29.30 11.97
CA ASP A 1041 1.17 -28.72 13.02
C ASP A 1041 -0.30 -28.63 12.58
N ALA A 1042 -0.58 -28.18 11.35
CA ALA A 1042 -1.94 -28.18 10.79
C ALA A 1042 -2.52 -29.61 10.68
N SER A 1043 -1.71 -30.59 10.27
CA SER A 1043 -2.13 -32.00 10.20
C SER A 1043 -2.52 -32.55 11.57
N ASN A 1044 -1.70 -32.28 12.59
CA ASN A 1044 -1.95 -32.67 13.97
C ASN A 1044 -3.26 -32.06 14.51
N LYS A 1045 -3.55 -30.81 14.15
CA LYS A 1045 -4.79 -30.12 14.57
C LYS A 1045 -6.02 -30.75 13.92
N LEU A 1046 -5.99 -30.98 12.61
CA LEU A 1046 -7.08 -31.64 11.88
C LEU A 1046 -7.31 -33.09 12.35
N ALA A 1047 -6.25 -33.86 12.58
CA ALA A 1047 -6.36 -35.23 13.04
C ALA A 1047 -6.93 -35.33 14.47
N ARG A 1048 -6.54 -34.41 15.37
CA ARG A 1048 -7.15 -34.31 16.72
C ARG A 1048 -8.62 -33.92 16.67
N PHE A 1049 -9.00 -33.02 15.76
CA PHE A 1049 -10.40 -32.70 15.52
C PHE A 1049 -11.19 -33.93 15.04
N TYR A 1050 -10.65 -34.70 14.10
CA TYR A 1050 -11.26 -35.96 13.67
C TYR A 1050 -11.35 -37.00 14.77
N GLN A 1051 -10.35 -37.08 15.65
CA GLN A 1051 -10.38 -37.93 16.83
C GLN A 1051 -11.53 -37.57 17.78
N ARG A 1052 -11.66 -36.28 18.13
CA ARG A 1052 -12.71 -35.79 19.05
C ARG A 1052 -14.11 -35.93 18.47
N THR A 1053 -14.25 -35.88 17.15
CA THR A 1053 -15.51 -36.08 16.44
C THR A 1053 -15.79 -37.56 16.09
N GLY A 1054 -14.92 -38.49 16.51
CA GLY A 1054 -15.11 -39.93 16.33
C GLY A 1054 -14.77 -40.47 14.92
N LYS A 1055 -14.17 -39.65 14.05
CA LYS A 1055 -13.80 -40.00 12.66
C LYS A 1055 -12.37 -40.57 12.59
N VAL A 1056 -12.14 -41.68 13.28
CA VAL A 1056 -10.80 -42.29 13.48
C VAL A 1056 -10.09 -42.63 12.16
N GLU A 1057 -10.81 -43.15 11.15
CA GLU A 1057 -10.22 -43.49 9.85
C GLU A 1057 -9.72 -42.26 9.08
N GLN A 1058 -10.43 -41.13 9.19
CA GLN A 1058 -10.05 -39.88 8.53
C GLN A 1058 -8.82 -39.25 9.18
N ALA A 1059 -8.70 -39.36 10.52
CA ALA A 1059 -7.50 -38.94 11.23
C ALA A 1059 -6.25 -39.74 10.79
N LEU A 1060 -6.41 -41.06 10.62
CA LEU A 1060 -5.32 -41.93 10.12
C LEU A 1060 -4.94 -41.62 8.67
N ALA A 1061 -5.93 -41.36 7.81
CA ALA A 1061 -5.67 -41.00 6.42
C ALA A 1061 -4.84 -39.69 6.30
N VAL A 1062 -5.15 -38.68 7.13
CA VAL A 1062 -4.38 -37.43 7.20
C VAL A 1062 -2.95 -37.70 7.65
N TYR A 1063 -2.76 -38.48 8.71
CA TYR A 1063 -1.42 -38.78 9.23
C TYR A 1063 -0.56 -39.59 8.26
N ASN A 1064 -1.11 -40.65 7.65
CA ASN A 1064 -0.38 -41.51 6.72
C ASN A 1064 0.01 -40.75 5.45
N HIS A 1065 -0.88 -39.92 4.90
CA HIS A 1065 -0.57 -39.09 3.73
C HIS A 1065 0.61 -38.14 4.00
N VAL A 1066 0.65 -37.51 5.17
CA VAL A 1066 1.74 -36.59 5.56
C VAL A 1066 3.02 -37.37 5.83
N TYR A 1067 2.94 -38.54 6.46
CA TYR A 1067 4.09 -39.41 6.70
C TYR A 1067 4.73 -39.90 5.39
N ASP A 1068 3.93 -40.47 4.47
CA ASP A 1068 4.41 -40.98 3.18
C ASP A 1068 5.07 -39.87 2.36
N SER A 1069 4.45 -38.69 2.31
CA SER A 1069 5.00 -37.53 1.61
C SER A 1069 6.28 -37.02 2.28
N CYS A 1070 6.38 -37.02 3.61
CA CYS A 1070 7.63 -36.68 4.33
C CYS A 1070 8.74 -37.70 4.06
N VAL A 1071 8.41 -38.99 4.01
CA VAL A 1071 9.36 -40.06 3.67
C VAL A 1071 9.92 -39.88 2.27
N GLU A 1072 9.07 -39.60 1.27
CA GLU A 1072 9.49 -39.39 -0.12
C GLU A 1072 10.32 -38.11 -0.31
N THR A 1073 9.94 -37.01 0.34
CA THR A 1073 10.55 -35.69 0.10
C THR A 1073 11.78 -35.41 0.97
N LEU A 1074 11.75 -35.86 2.23
CA LEU A 1074 12.77 -35.54 3.25
C LEU A 1074 13.61 -36.76 3.65
N GLY A 1075 13.13 -37.97 3.35
CA GLY A 1075 13.74 -39.23 3.75
C GLY A 1075 13.20 -39.77 5.09
N GLN A 1076 13.35 -41.09 5.28
CA GLN A 1076 12.85 -41.82 6.46
C GLN A 1076 13.49 -41.36 7.78
N ASP A 1077 14.76 -40.98 7.74
CA ASP A 1077 15.55 -40.61 8.94
C ASP A 1077 15.37 -39.12 9.34
N HIS A 1078 14.50 -38.36 8.66
CA HIS A 1078 14.34 -36.92 8.90
C HIS A 1078 13.47 -36.60 10.12
N ARG A 1079 13.82 -35.57 10.90
CA ARG A 1079 13.13 -35.19 12.16
C ARG A 1079 11.62 -35.03 12.00
N TYR A 1080 11.18 -34.36 10.94
CA TYR A 1080 9.76 -34.15 10.68
C TYR A 1080 8.99 -35.44 10.35
N THR A 1081 9.65 -36.41 9.71
CA THR A 1081 9.14 -37.78 9.52
C THR A 1081 9.02 -38.52 10.86
N LEU A 1082 9.94 -38.27 11.79
CA LEU A 1082 9.88 -38.83 13.16
C LEU A 1082 8.81 -38.15 14.03
N ASP A 1083 8.62 -36.84 13.89
CA ASP A 1083 7.62 -36.07 14.65
C ASP A 1083 6.18 -36.48 14.26
N ILE A 1084 5.91 -36.71 12.98
CA ILE A 1084 4.62 -37.24 12.52
C ILE A 1084 4.43 -38.71 12.94
N LEU A 1085 5.48 -39.55 12.90
CA LEU A 1085 5.41 -40.94 13.38
C LEU A 1085 5.16 -41.02 14.89
N THR A 1086 5.72 -40.08 15.67
CA THR A 1086 5.41 -39.92 17.09
C THR A 1086 3.93 -39.57 17.28
N SER A 1087 3.41 -38.66 16.47
CA SER A 1087 2.00 -38.23 16.53
C SER A 1087 1.04 -39.37 16.14
N ILE A 1088 1.43 -40.23 15.19
CA ILE A 1088 0.71 -41.46 14.82
C ILE A 1088 0.69 -42.46 15.99
N ALA A 1089 1.82 -42.66 16.66
CA ALA A 1089 1.91 -43.58 17.78
C ALA A 1089 1.09 -43.12 19.00
N GLU A 1090 1.14 -41.82 19.32
CA GLU A 1090 0.28 -41.19 20.33
C GLU A 1090 -1.21 -41.34 19.97
N PHE A 1091 -1.55 -41.20 18.68
CA PHE A 1091 -2.91 -41.40 18.19
C PHE A 1091 -3.38 -42.85 18.38
N TYR A 1092 -2.58 -43.86 18.03
CA TYR A 1092 -2.92 -45.26 18.27
C TYR A 1092 -3.05 -45.59 19.77
N LYS A 1093 -2.20 -45.00 20.63
CA LYS A 1093 -2.29 -45.13 22.10
C LYS A 1093 -3.63 -44.58 22.60
N SER A 1094 -4.02 -43.39 22.14
CA SER A 1094 -5.24 -42.70 22.57
C SER A 1094 -6.54 -43.31 22.01
N THR A 1095 -6.48 -44.04 20.90
CA THR A 1095 -7.62 -44.78 20.32
C THR A 1095 -7.72 -46.23 20.82
N GLY A 1096 -6.80 -46.66 21.69
CA GLY A 1096 -6.81 -47.98 22.34
C GLY A 1096 -6.23 -49.12 21.49
N ASN A 1097 -5.68 -48.83 20.31
CA ASN A 1097 -5.04 -49.83 19.45
C ASN A 1097 -3.59 -50.07 19.86
N ARG A 1098 -3.40 -50.87 20.93
CA ARG A 1098 -2.08 -51.11 21.56
C ARG A 1098 -1.07 -51.80 20.64
N GLU A 1099 -1.52 -52.70 19.76
CA GLU A 1099 -0.62 -53.40 18.83
C GLU A 1099 -0.04 -52.45 17.78
N ALA A 1100 -0.89 -51.61 17.17
CA ALA A 1100 -0.43 -50.61 16.20
C ALA A 1100 0.45 -49.54 16.86
N ALA A 1101 0.11 -49.10 18.09
CA ALA A 1101 0.93 -48.17 18.85
C ALA A 1101 2.33 -48.74 19.15
N SER A 1102 2.40 -50.00 19.57
CA SER A 1102 3.67 -50.70 19.84
C SER A 1102 4.51 -50.87 18.57
N GLN A 1103 3.88 -51.17 17.43
CA GLN A 1103 4.58 -51.24 16.13
C GLN A 1103 5.15 -49.88 15.71
N SER A 1104 4.36 -48.79 15.79
CA SER A 1104 4.84 -47.44 15.47
C SER A 1104 5.93 -46.96 16.45
N HIS A 1105 5.81 -47.30 17.74
CA HIS A 1105 6.85 -47.03 18.73
C HIS A 1105 8.14 -47.83 18.47
N MET A 1106 8.05 -49.11 18.09
CA MET A 1106 9.22 -49.91 17.72
C MET A 1106 9.92 -49.37 16.46
N GLU A 1107 9.15 -48.92 15.46
CA GLU A 1107 9.70 -48.29 14.25
C GLU A 1107 10.37 -46.95 14.55
N LEU A 1108 9.72 -46.11 15.38
CA LEU A 1108 10.28 -44.85 15.87
C LEU A 1108 11.56 -45.08 16.69
N LEU A 1109 11.58 -46.09 17.58
CA LEU A 1109 12.74 -46.46 18.38
C LEU A 1109 13.90 -46.93 17.49
N ARG A 1110 13.63 -47.75 16.47
CA ARG A 1110 14.63 -48.22 15.51
C ARG A 1110 15.26 -47.07 14.72
N MET A 1111 14.45 -46.09 14.32
CA MET A 1111 14.94 -44.91 13.58
C MET A 1111 15.69 -43.92 14.49
N LEU A 1112 15.21 -43.69 15.72
CA LEU A 1112 15.88 -42.83 16.71
C LEU A 1112 17.22 -43.42 17.17
N THR A 1113 17.31 -44.74 17.36
CA THR A 1113 18.55 -45.43 17.73
C THR A 1113 19.60 -45.37 16.61
N LYS A 1114 19.18 -45.47 15.34
CA LYS A 1114 20.06 -45.34 14.17
C LYS A 1114 20.59 -43.91 13.98
N THR A 1115 19.78 -42.88 14.24
CA THR A 1115 20.12 -41.46 13.99
C THR A 1115 20.79 -40.76 15.17
N ARG A 1116 20.37 -41.05 16.42
CA ARG A 1116 20.78 -40.32 17.63
C ARG A 1116 21.43 -41.18 18.71
N GLY A 1117 21.44 -42.50 18.53
CA GLY A 1117 22.00 -43.46 19.50
C GLY A 1117 21.04 -43.80 20.64
N LEU A 1118 21.30 -44.93 21.32
CA LEU A 1118 20.44 -45.51 22.37
C LEU A 1118 20.28 -44.65 23.65
N GLN A 1119 21.15 -43.65 23.86
CA GLN A 1119 21.14 -42.81 25.06
C GLN A 1119 20.24 -41.57 24.96
N TYR A 1120 19.53 -41.39 23.85
CA TYR A 1120 18.59 -40.27 23.69
C TYR A 1120 17.37 -40.44 24.61
N HIS A 1121 17.06 -39.43 25.43
CA HIS A 1121 15.99 -39.48 26.45
C HIS A 1121 14.66 -40.02 25.91
N LYS A 1122 14.26 -39.60 24.71
CA LYS A 1122 13.00 -40.06 24.10
C LYS A 1122 13.05 -41.51 23.63
N ALA A 1123 14.23 -42.04 23.28
CA ALA A 1123 14.40 -43.46 22.97
C ALA A 1123 14.29 -44.33 24.24
N LEU A 1124 14.72 -43.82 25.39
CA LEU A 1124 14.55 -44.48 26.70
C LEU A 1124 13.08 -44.46 27.12
N GLU A 1125 12.40 -43.32 27.02
CA GLU A 1125 10.94 -43.21 27.27
C GLU A 1125 10.13 -44.16 26.36
N LEU A 1126 10.48 -44.23 25.07
CA LEU A 1126 9.82 -45.16 24.15
C LEU A 1126 10.05 -46.63 24.51
N MET A 1127 11.20 -46.99 25.09
CA MET A 1127 11.44 -48.36 25.59
C MET A 1127 10.66 -48.68 26.86
N GLU A 1128 10.32 -47.69 27.68
CA GLU A 1128 9.43 -47.85 28.83
C GLU A 1128 7.95 -47.91 28.43
N ASP A 1129 7.57 -47.24 27.33
CA ASP A 1129 6.20 -47.17 26.80
C ASP A 1129 5.80 -48.36 25.89
N ILE A 1130 6.78 -49.08 25.31
CA ILE A 1130 6.61 -50.34 24.53
C ILE A 1130 6.50 -51.52 25.48
#